data_AF-K2SZY5-F1
#
_entry.id   AF-K2SZY5-F1
#
_cell.length_a   1.000
_cell.length_b   1.000
_cell.length_c   1.000
_cell.angle_alpha   90.00
_cell.angle_beta   90.00
_cell.angle_gamma   90.00
#
_symmetry.space_group_name_H-M   'P 1'
#
loop_
_entity.id
_entity.type
_entity.pdbx_description
1 polymer ?
#
loop_
_entity_poly.entity_id
_entity_poly.type
_entity_poly.pdbx_seq_one_letter_code
_entity_poly.pdbx_strand_id
1 'polypeptide(L)'
;MNVRPSTTGNDPLTENHDEAETASSESTDIKSLAPKAQQRSTGNNYYNEKKEAHSRHAGADRRLQRRSTRQEASKKDKDAKTRERIRNGERPPSLWSVYCAIITFWAPGCLLACFGKPQKAQQQAWREKIGLISIILLIAAFVGFLTFGFTQTVCPNGGPMRLRVNKVDTGYMIIHGKAYDLSRSSHPWVRGIPEGANVLFDLPEKQGGKDGSFLFQNVNGHCKGLISAADGSDVPTQDNGAELAWYFPCNTFNQDGSSKPNFTVPYYNGWACHTSANARNAFYSLASDGDVFFTWDDVKNSSRNLMVYNGDVLDLNLLEWFNTSQVSYPSRFDEIRQNSALRGIDITRSFTSAQDKQIARCFTEIIKVGSIDTESIGCIASKVVLYVSLAFILSIVMAKFFLALAFQWWISKKYSADKSGLGLNHKKRQQEIEDWADDIYRPPPKLADPTGPGSVDRSSKRGSKFLPSTSRFTSPYAIDSGKSRPPPTTMASQNSTARLMNPVYRQGNRSEGTLGYDMNSRSGGGDSRTSLMIPPSADQRYSSYMGESEGPGPAGFIHEAVVPQPPPEWQPFGYPLAHSICLVTTYSEGEEGIRTTLDSIATTEYPNSHKLILVICDGIIKGKGEEFSTPEICLGMMKDHAVLPDEVQPHSYVAVASGAKRHNMAKIYSGFYDYGDNSRIPLEKQQRVPMMLVVKCGTPDEATKSKPGNRGKRDSQIILMSFLQKVMFDERMTELEFEMFNGIWKITGISPDFYEIVLMVDADTKVYPDSLTHMISAMVKDPEIMGLCGETKIANKRQSWVSMIQVFEYFISHHQAKSFESVFGGVTCLPGCFCMYRIKAPKGGQNYWVPILANPDVVEHYSENVVDTLHKKNLLLLGEDRYLSTLMLKTFPKRKQVFVPQAVCKTTVPDEFKVLLSQRRRWINSTVHNLMELVLVRDLCGTFCFSMQFVVFIELVGTLVLPAAISFTIYLIAIAIKAAVEHTEAPTIPLVLLALILGLPAVLIVLTAHRWSYVAWMMIYLVSLPIWNLVLPTYAYWKFDDFSWGDTRKTAGETKKAGHEDDGEFDSSKITMKRWQDFEHERRIKGSNSGWSQQTASAGGWPAGAQQQQGYEAYY
;
A
#
# COMPACT_ATOMS: atom_id res chain seq x y z
N MET A 1 8.52 -28.58 -42.05
CA MET A 1 8.29 -29.85 -41.32
C MET A 1 7.43 -29.55 -40.11
N ASN A 2 6.69 -30.54 -39.59
CA ASN A 2 5.85 -30.35 -38.40
C ASN A 2 6.73 -30.38 -37.14
N VAL A 3 6.61 -29.37 -36.28
CA VAL A 3 7.23 -29.35 -34.95
C VAL A 3 6.25 -29.91 -33.94
N ARG A 4 6.70 -30.84 -33.09
CA ARG A 4 5.90 -31.42 -31.98
C ARG A 4 6.08 -30.61 -30.70
N PRO A 5 5.11 -30.61 -29.77
CA PRO A 5 5.18 -29.84 -28.53
C PRO A 5 6.25 -30.35 -27.56
N SER A 6 6.64 -29.47 -26.61
CA SER A 6 7.62 -29.76 -25.56
C SER A 6 7.08 -30.72 -24.50
N THR A 7 7.95 -31.58 -23.95
CA THR A 7 7.63 -32.51 -22.86
C THR A 7 8.02 -31.94 -21.50
N THR A 8 7.18 -31.08 -20.93
CA THR A 8 7.27 -30.64 -19.53
C THR A 8 5.88 -30.73 -18.90
N GLY A 9 5.58 -31.84 -18.22
CA GLY A 9 4.28 -32.08 -17.61
C GLY A 9 4.05 -31.21 -16.37
N ASN A 10 3.04 -30.36 -16.42
CA ASN A 10 2.29 -29.78 -15.30
C ASN A 10 1.13 -28.97 -15.90
N ASP A 11 0.07 -29.66 -16.33
CA ASP A 11 -1.16 -29.01 -16.78
C ASP A 11 -1.85 -28.29 -15.60
N PRO A 12 -2.44 -27.10 -15.82
CA PRO A 12 -3.18 -26.39 -14.78
C PRO A 12 -4.48 -27.14 -14.45
N LEU A 13 -4.70 -27.42 -13.16
CA LEU A 13 -5.93 -28.01 -12.66
C LEU A 13 -7.13 -27.10 -12.95
N THR A 14 -8.02 -27.53 -13.84
CA THR A 14 -9.34 -26.92 -14.06
C THR A 14 -10.35 -27.55 -13.10
N GLU A 15 -10.74 -26.82 -12.05
CA GLU A 15 -11.91 -27.19 -11.25
C GLU A 15 -13.19 -26.90 -12.05
N ASN A 16 -13.97 -27.94 -12.33
CA ASN A 16 -15.31 -27.81 -12.91
C ASN A 16 -16.31 -27.38 -11.82
N HIS A 17 -17.36 -26.68 -12.25
CA HIS A 17 -18.67 -26.81 -11.64
C HIS A 17 -19.76 -26.66 -12.71
N ASP A 18 -20.52 -27.72 -12.89
CA ASP A 18 -21.79 -27.79 -13.64
C ASP A 18 -22.89 -27.02 -12.85
N GLU A 19 -24.10 -26.72 -13.33
CA GLU A 19 -24.93 -27.13 -14.49
C GLU A 19 -25.88 -25.92 -14.83
N ALA A 20 -26.83 -25.83 -15.78
CA ALA A 20 -27.48 -26.76 -16.69
C ALA A 20 -28.14 -26.01 -17.91
N GLU A 21 -28.90 -26.77 -18.72
CA GLU A 21 -30.18 -26.49 -19.44
C GLU A 21 -30.64 -25.04 -19.81
N THR A 22 -31.33 -24.77 -20.94
CA THR A 22 -31.98 -25.63 -21.97
C THR A 22 -32.06 -24.95 -23.36
N ALA A 23 -32.52 -25.70 -24.38
CA ALA A 23 -33.12 -25.37 -25.70
C ALA A 23 -33.27 -23.87 -26.16
N SER A 24 -33.23 -23.55 -27.46
CA SER A 24 -33.78 -24.32 -28.61
C SER A 24 -33.03 -24.14 -29.95
N SER A 25 -33.55 -24.78 -31.01
CA SER A 25 -32.94 -24.98 -32.33
C SER A 25 -33.62 -24.19 -33.45
N GLU A 26 -32.89 -23.90 -34.54
CA GLU A 26 -33.41 -24.19 -35.89
C GLU A 26 -32.32 -24.40 -36.97
N SER A 27 -32.67 -25.26 -37.93
CA SER A 27 -31.99 -25.69 -39.17
C SER A 27 -30.80 -24.87 -39.70
N THR A 28 -29.59 -25.42 -39.86
CA THR A 28 -29.10 -26.39 -40.89
C THR A 28 -29.20 -25.97 -42.36
N ASP A 29 -28.04 -25.83 -43.01
CA ASP A 29 -27.78 -26.47 -44.31
C ASP A 29 -26.30 -26.86 -44.43
N ILE A 30 -25.96 -27.93 -45.17
CA ILE A 30 -24.67 -28.66 -45.04
C ILE A 30 -24.08 -29.10 -46.40
N LYS A 31 -22.81 -28.73 -46.65
CA LYS A 31 -21.75 -29.49 -47.35
C LYS A 31 -20.40 -28.75 -47.18
N SER A 32 -19.25 -29.29 -46.75
CA SER A 32 -18.59 -30.61 -46.88
C SER A 32 -18.00 -30.87 -48.29
N LEU A 33 -16.78 -31.40 -48.50
CA LEU A 33 -15.67 -31.71 -47.57
C LEU A 33 -14.37 -32.04 -48.38
N ALA A 34 -13.20 -31.59 -47.91
CA ALA A 34 -11.84 -32.12 -48.16
C ALA A 34 -11.26 -32.24 -49.61
N PRO A 35 -9.92 -32.40 -49.78
CA PRO A 35 -9.25 -32.38 -51.10
C PRO A 35 -8.44 -33.64 -51.48
N LYS A 36 -8.34 -33.91 -52.79
CA LYS A 36 -7.35 -34.73 -53.52
C LYS A 36 -7.31 -34.24 -54.98
N ALA A 37 -6.33 -34.51 -55.86
CA ALA A 37 -4.88 -34.74 -55.78
C ALA A 37 -4.38 -34.87 -57.26
N GLN A 38 -3.07 -34.73 -57.51
CA GLN A 38 -2.39 -34.98 -58.81
C GLN A 38 -2.81 -34.05 -59.99
N GLN A 39 -2.22 -34.13 -61.20
CA GLN A 39 -0.80 -34.03 -61.65
C GLN A 39 -0.78 -34.22 -63.19
N ARG A 40 -0.06 -33.36 -63.96
CA ARG A 40 0.12 -33.44 -65.46
C ARG A 40 -1.20 -33.28 -66.28
N SER A 41 -1.20 -33.00 -67.60
CA SER A 41 -0.26 -32.32 -68.53
C SER A 41 -1.01 -32.03 -69.86
N THR A 42 -0.43 -31.22 -70.76
CA THR A 42 -0.85 -30.92 -72.16
C THR A 42 -2.19 -30.17 -72.35
N GLY A 43 -2.39 -29.35 -73.41
CA GLY A 43 -1.47 -28.98 -74.49
C GLY A 43 -1.99 -27.86 -75.42
N ASN A 44 -1.09 -27.39 -76.31
CA ASN A 44 -1.19 -26.44 -77.42
C ASN A 44 -2.57 -25.83 -77.83
N ASN A 45 -2.58 -24.51 -78.06
CA ASN A 45 -2.46 -23.98 -79.43
C ASN A 45 -2.03 -22.50 -79.52
N TYR A 46 -1.12 -22.25 -80.47
CA TYR A 46 -1.02 -21.16 -81.46
C TYR A 46 -2.03 -20.00 -81.36
N TYR A 47 -1.62 -18.73 -81.58
CA TYR A 47 -0.99 -18.23 -82.82
C TYR A 47 0.21 -17.27 -82.65
N ASN A 48 0.84 -16.98 -83.81
CA ASN A 48 1.88 -15.97 -84.08
C ASN A 48 1.38 -14.50 -83.84
N GLU A 49 2.18 -13.42 -83.86
CA GLU A 49 3.27 -13.10 -84.81
C GLU A 49 4.32 -12.06 -84.31
N LYS A 50 5.42 -11.92 -85.07
CA LYS A 50 6.59 -11.05 -84.81
C LYS A 50 6.44 -9.63 -85.39
N LYS A 51 7.15 -8.65 -84.80
CA LYS A 51 8.24 -7.88 -85.49
C LYS A 51 8.99 -6.92 -84.55
N GLU A 52 10.09 -6.36 -85.05
CA GLU A 52 11.16 -5.71 -84.28
C GLU A 52 11.32 -4.19 -84.59
N ALA A 53 12.06 -3.48 -83.71
CA ALA A 53 12.81 -2.22 -83.91
C ALA A 53 12.09 -1.01 -84.58
N HIS A 54 12.04 0.18 -83.96
CA HIS A 54 13.23 1.06 -83.85
C HIS A 54 13.05 2.28 -82.90
N SER A 55 14.17 2.73 -82.33
CA SER A 55 14.61 4.13 -82.14
C SER A 55 13.64 5.25 -81.67
N ARG A 56 13.93 5.79 -80.47
CA ARG A 56 13.86 7.22 -80.05
C ARG A 56 12.52 7.99 -80.22
N HIS A 57 11.95 8.42 -79.10
CA HIS A 57 12.01 9.83 -78.66
C HIS A 57 11.60 9.96 -77.17
N ALA A 58 11.93 11.08 -76.53
CA ALA A 58 11.72 11.28 -75.09
C ALA A 58 10.58 12.27 -74.79
N GLY A 59 9.74 11.97 -73.79
CA GLY A 59 8.83 12.95 -73.18
C GLY A 59 7.53 12.38 -72.59
N ALA A 60 7.08 13.01 -71.49
CA ALA A 60 5.70 13.03 -70.97
C ALA A 60 5.09 11.82 -70.23
N ASP A 61 5.78 10.70 -69.98
CA ASP A 61 5.20 9.54 -69.24
C ASP A 61 5.08 9.71 -67.70
N ARG A 62 4.67 10.90 -67.24
CA ARG A 62 4.58 11.28 -65.81
C ARG A 62 3.15 11.31 -65.23
N ARG A 63 2.12 10.92 -65.99
CA ARG A 63 0.71 10.97 -65.53
C ARG A 63 0.09 9.64 -65.11
N LEU A 64 0.59 8.49 -65.57
CA LEU A 64 -0.04 7.19 -65.29
C LEU A 64 0.44 6.53 -63.99
N GLN A 65 1.75 6.52 -63.69
CA GLN A 65 2.31 5.94 -62.44
C GLN A 65 1.76 6.55 -61.13
N ARG A 66 1.21 7.77 -61.16
CA ARG A 66 0.65 8.44 -59.98
C ARG A 66 -0.74 7.93 -59.56
N ARG A 67 -1.41 7.08 -60.38
CA ARG A 67 -2.68 6.44 -60.00
C ARG A 67 -2.49 5.09 -59.30
N SER A 68 -1.64 4.20 -59.81
CA SER A 68 -1.37 2.89 -59.19
C SER A 68 -0.83 3.05 -57.77
N THR A 69 0.22 3.85 -57.59
CA THR A 69 0.83 4.15 -56.28
C THR A 69 -0.17 4.65 -55.24
N ARG A 70 -1.18 5.46 -55.63
CA ARG A 70 -2.23 5.94 -54.71
C ARG A 70 -3.27 4.86 -54.39
N GLN A 71 -3.58 3.96 -55.34
CA GLN A 71 -4.45 2.81 -55.08
C GLN A 71 -3.73 1.75 -54.23
N GLU A 72 -2.45 1.48 -54.45
CA GLU A 72 -1.63 0.56 -53.65
C GLU A 72 -1.41 1.10 -52.24
N ALA A 73 -1.15 2.40 -52.07
CA ALA A 73 -1.11 3.03 -50.75
C ALA A 73 -2.45 2.92 -50.03
N SER A 74 -3.58 3.18 -50.72
CA SER A 74 -4.92 3.01 -50.13
C SER A 74 -5.26 1.55 -49.84
N LYS A 75 -4.73 0.59 -50.60
CA LYS A 75 -4.92 -0.84 -50.37
C LYS A 75 -4.09 -1.31 -49.18
N LYS A 76 -2.80 -0.94 -49.10
CA LYS A 76 -1.95 -1.15 -47.93
C LYS A 76 -2.54 -0.50 -46.66
N ASP A 77 -3.11 0.70 -46.76
CA ASP A 77 -3.79 1.38 -45.64
C ASP A 77 -5.04 0.61 -45.17
N LYS A 78 -5.85 0.09 -46.10
CA LYS A 78 -7.00 -0.77 -45.78
C LYS A 78 -6.59 -2.12 -45.22
N ASP A 79 -5.56 -2.75 -45.78
CA ASP A 79 -5.06 -4.05 -45.35
C ASP A 79 -4.36 -3.93 -43.98
N ALA A 80 -3.67 -2.81 -43.71
CA ALA A 80 -3.13 -2.47 -42.40
C ALA A 80 -4.24 -2.24 -41.37
N LYS A 81 -5.25 -1.41 -41.67
CA LYS A 81 -6.43 -1.22 -40.80
C LYS A 81 -7.26 -2.49 -40.60
N THR A 82 -7.23 -3.43 -41.55
CA THR A 82 -7.87 -4.75 -41.42
C THR A 82 -7.02 -5.67 -40.54
N ARG A 83 -5.69 -5.65 -40.68
CA ARG A 83 -4.76 -6.34 -39.76
C ARG A 83 -4.80 -5.77 -38.35
N GLU A 84 -4.97 -4.46 -38.17
CA GLU A 84 -5.24 -3.86 -36.86
C GLU A 84 -6.55 -4.38 -36.26
N ARG A 85 -7.64 -4.42 -37.03
CA ARG A 85 -8.93 -4.97 -36.56
C ARG A 85 -8.82 -6.45 -36.16
N ILE A 86 -8.03 -7.24 -36.89
CA ILE A 86 -7.79 -8.66 -36.58
C ILE A 86 -6.84 -8.83 -35.37
N ARG A 87 -5.81 -7.99 -35.24
CA ARG A 87 -4.87 -8.00 -34.10
C ARG A 87 -5.53 -7.50 -32.81
N ASN A 88 -6.39 -6.49 -32.92
CA ASN A 88 -7.24 -5.97 -31.84
C ASN A 88 -8.54 -6.79 -31.73
N GLY A 89 -8.47 -8.10 -32.01
CA GLY A 89 -9.62 -9.00 -32.09
C GLY A 89 -10.50 -8.87 -30.85
N GLU A 90 -11.81 -8.75 -31.07
CA GLU A 90 -12.78 -8.24 -30.10
C GLU A 90 -12.96 -9.20 -28.92
N ARG A 91 -12.09 -9.06 -27.92
CA ARG A 91 -12.34 -9.56 -26.56
C ARG A 91 -13.68 -8.97 -26.10
N PRO A 92 -14.58 -9.77 -25.50
CA PRO A 92 -15.86 -9.24 -25.01
C PRO A 92 -15.59 -8.07 -24.06
N PRO A 93 -16.41 -6.99 -24.11
CA PRO A 93 -16.16 -5.79 -23.34
C PRO A 93 -16.13 -6.15 -21.85
N SER A 94 -14.97 -6.02 -21.23
CA SER A 94 -14.75 -6.33 -19.82
C SER A 94 -15.80 -5.65 -18.94
N LEU A 95 -16.22 -6.31 -17.85
CA LEU A 95 -17.19 -5.75 -16.89
C LEU A 95 -16.80 -4.34 -16.43
N TRP A 96 -15.50 -4.09 -16.27
CA TRP A 96 -14.94 -2.76 -16.01
C TRP A 96 -15.24 -1.74 -17.12
N SER A 97 -14.94 -2.06 -18.38
CA SER A 97 -15.26 -1.18 -19.52
C SER A 97 -16.77 -0.95 -19.71
N VAL A 98 -17.61 -1.94 -19.40
CA VAL A 98 -19.08 -1.80 -19.42
C VAL A 98 -19.53 -0.86 -18.30
N TYR A 99 -19.04 -1.04 -17.07
CA TYR A 99 -19.33 -0.14 -15.95
C TYR A 99 -18.91 1.31 -16.25
N CYS A 100 -17.69 1.53 -16.76
CA CYS A 100 -17.24 2.86 -17.15
C CYS A 100 -18.10 3.47 -18.26
N ALA A 101 -18.56 2.69 -19.23
CA ALA A 101 -19.47 3.16 -20.29
C ALA A 101 -20.84 3.55 -19.72
N ILE A 102 -21.41 2.76 -18.80
CA ILE A 102 -22.68 3.07 -18.11
C ILE A 102 -22.57 4.38 -17.33
N ILE A 103 -21.54 4.56 -16.48
CA ILE A 103 -21.38 5.78 -15.68
C ILE A 103 -21.13 7.03 -16.55
N THR A 104 -20.57 6.86 -17.75
CA THR A 104 -20.23 7.97 -18.67
C THR A 104 -21.11 8.06 -19.91
N PHE A 105 -22.32 7.50 -19.87
CA PHE A 105 -23.29 7.51 -20.98
C PHE A 105 -23.60 8.93 -21.49
N TRP A 106 -23.70 9.89 -20.58
CA TRP A 106 -23.97 11.32 -20.84
C TRP A 106 -22.81 12.05 -21.55
N ALA A 107 -21.63 11.44 -21.65
CA ALA A 107 -20.44 11.98 -22.30
C ALA A 107 -20.04 11.13 -23.53
N PRO A 108 -20.70 11.26 -24.69
CA PRO A 108 -20.36 10.51 -25.90
C PRO A 108 -18.97 10.92 -26.47
N GLY A 109 -18.37 10.03 -27.26
CA GLY A 109 -17.00 10.22 -27.78
C GLY A 109 -16.82 11.46 -28.68
N CYS A 110 -17.88 11.92 -29.34
CA CYS A 110 -17.89 13.19 -30.08
C CYS A 110 -17.73 14.41 -29.15
N LEU A 111 -18.47 14.45 -28.04
CA LEU A 111 -18.38 15.51 -27.03
C LEU A 111 -16.99 15.55 -26.40
N LEU A 112 -16.41 14.39 -26.05
CA LEU A 112 -15.05 14.31 -25.52
C LEU A 112 -13.98 14.77 -26.53
N ALA A 113 -14.18 14.54 -27.83
CA ALA A 113 -13.30 15.06 -28.87
C ALA A 113 -13.35 16.61 -28.94
N CYS A 114 -14.55 17.21 -28.85
CA CYS A 114 -14.72 18.66 -28.78
C CYS A 114 -14.05 19.28 -27.54
N PHE A 115 -14.11 18.61 -26.38
CA PHE A 115 -13.41 19.03 -25.15
C PHE A 115 -11.92 18.59 -25.10
N GLY A 116 -11.26 18.49 -26.26
CA GLY A 116 -9.80 18.37 -26.34
C GLY A 116 -9.23 16.97 -26.09
N LYS A 117 -10.05 15.91 -26.11
CA LYS A 117 -9.61 14.51 -26.07
C LYS A 117 -9.91 13.79 -27.40
N PRO A 118 -9.19 14.11 -28.50
CA PRO A 118 -9.47 13.54 -29.82
C PRO A 118 -9.08 12.06 -29.96
N GLN A 119 -8.10 11.58 -29.19
CA GLN A 119 -7.63 10.19 -29.28
C GLN A 119 -8.50 9.22 -28.46
N LYS A 120 -8.88 8.08 -29.04
CA LYS A 120 -9.66 7.04 -28.33
C LYS A 120 -9.03 6.61 -27.00
N ALA A 121 -7.71 6.47 -26.93
CA ALA A 121 -7.01 6.12 -25.68
C ALA A 121 -7.13 7.20 -24.58
N GLN A 122 -7.23 8.48 -24.94
CA GLN A 122 -7.46 9.59 -24.00
C GLN A 122 -8.92 9.66 -23.53
N GLN A 123 -9.86 9.28 -24.40
CA GLN A 123 -11.28 9.16 -24.06
C GLN A 123 -11.50 7.97 -23.11
N GLN A 124 -10.92 6.81 -23.42
CA GLN A 124 -10.99 5.61 -22.59
C GLN A 124 -10.38 5.84 -21.20
N ALA A 125 -9.18 6.42 -21.12
CA ALA A 125 -8.56 6.79 -19.85
C ALA A 125 -9.43 7.78 -19.04
N TRP A 126 -10.11 8.72 -19.70
CA TRP A 126 -11.06 9.59 -19.00
C TRP A 126 -12.30 8.84 -18.48
N ARG A 127 -12.87 7.90 -19.25
CA ARG A 127 -13.99 7.06 -18.78
C ARG A 127 -13.58 6.19 -17.57
N GLU A 128 -12.40 5.58 -17.63
CA GLU A 128 -11.85 4.79 -16.51
C GLU A 128 -11.61 5.66 -15.27
N LYS A 129 -11.12 6.91 -15.44
CA LYS A 129 -11.04 7.87 -14.32
C LYS A 129 -12.40 8.15 -13.70
N ILE A 130 -13.43 8.45 -14.49
CA ILE A 130 -14.76 8.75 -13.93
C ILE A 130 -15.36 7.52 -13.24
N GLY A 131 -15.14 6.31 -13.77
CA GLY A 131 -15.53 5.06 -13.10
C GLY A 131 -14.81 4.82 -11.76
N LEU A 132 -13.53 5.18 -11.65
CA LEU A 132 -12.82 5.14 -10.36
C LEU A 132 -13.37 6.20 -9.40
N ILE A 133 -13.63 7.42 -9.88
CA ILE A 133 -14.19 8.50 -9.05
C ILE A 133 -15.60 8.14 -8.56
N SER A 134 -16.47 7.50 -9.36
CA SER A 134 -17.79 7.05 -8.90
C SER A 134 -17.69 5.97 -7.82
N ILE A 135 -16.72 5.04 -7.90
CA ILE A 135 -16.46 4.07 -6.83
C ILE A 135 -15.97 4.76 -5.56
N ILE A 136 -15.03 5.71 -5.67
CA ILE A 136 -14.52 6.48 -4.53
C ILE A 136 -15.66 7.25 -3.84
N LEU A 137 -16.53 7.91 -4.61
CA LEU A 137 -17.68 8.63 -4.07
C LEU A 137 -18.72 7.70 -3.43
N LEU A 138 -18.96 6.51 -3.97
CA LEU A 138 -19.85 5.50 -3.37
C LEU A 138 -19.29 4.99 -2.03
N ILE A 139 -17.99 4.69 -1.95
CA ILE A 139 -17.34 4.25 -0.71
C ILE A 139 -17.37 5.40 0.33
N ALA A 140 -17.05 6.63 -0.09
CA ALA A 140 -17.11 7.81 0.79
C ALA A 140 -18.52 8.10 1.30
N ALA A 141 -19.55 7.95 0.46
CA ALA A 141 -20.95 8.09 0.85
C ALA A 141 -21.40 6.99 1.80
N PHE A 142 -20.98 5.74 1.57
CA PHE A 142 -21.26 4.62 2.49
C PHE A 142 -20.62 4.83 3.86
N VAL A 143 -19.35 5.27 3.92
CA VAL A 143 -18.70 5.61 5.20
C VAL A 143 -19.38 6.80 5.87
N GLY A 144 -19.73 7.87 5.12
CA GLY A 144 -20.45 9.02 5.65
C GLY A 144 -21.86 8.68 6.18
N PHE A 145 -22.54 7.73 5.53
CA PHE A 145 -23.79 7.17 6.03
C PHE A 145 -23.55 6.41 7.34
N LEU A 146 -22.54 5.54 7.44
CA LEU A 146 -22.24 4.83 8.68
C LEU A 146 -21.83 5.77 9.83
N THR A 147 -21.14 6.89 9.57
CA THR A 147 -20.70 7.82 10.63
C THR A 147 -21.76 8.81 11.09
N PHE A 148 -22.75 9.16 10.25
CA PHE A 148 -23.77 10.18 10.58
C PHE A 148 -25.21 9.74 10.28
N GLY A 149 -25.43 9.15 9.10
CA GLY A 149 -26.76 8.80 8.61
C GLY A 149 -27.40 7.61 9.34
N PHE A 150 -26.62 6.61 9.75
CA PHE A 150 -27.12 5.38 10.35
C PHE A 150 -27.87 5.65 11.67
N THR A 151 -27.26 6.39 12.60
CA THR A 151 -27.89 6.79 13.85
C THR A 151 -29.20 7.56 13.61
N GLN A 152 -29.22 8.53 12.69
CA GLN A 152 -30.42 9.34 12.42
C GLN A 152 -31.52 8.55 11.71
N THR A 153 -31.16 7.58 10.86
CA THR A 153 -32.10 6.72 10.14
C THR A 153 -32.77 5.70 11.07
N VAL A 154 -32.03 5.23 12.08
CA VAL A 154 -32.42 4.09 12.93
C VAL A 154 -32.84 4.55 14.34
N CYS A 155 -32.49 5.77 14.74
CA CYS A 155 -32.82 6.40 16.02
C CYS A 155 -33.12 7.92 15.82
N PRO A 156 -34.17 8.28 15.06
CA PRO A 156 -34.47 9.68 14.73
C PRO A 156 -34.75 10.51 15.99
N ASN A 157 -34.13 11.70 16.07
CA ASN A 157 -34.24 12.67 17.17
C ASN A 157 -33.93 12.12 18.58
N GLY A 158 -33.31 10.93 18.70
CA GLY A 158 -33.10 10.25 19.98
C GLY A 158 -34.30 9.44 20.49
N GLY A 159 -35.40 9.39 19.73
CA GLY A 159 -36.67 8.78 20.13
C GLY A 159 -37.81 9.81 20.27
N PRO A 160 -38.99 9.41 20.78
CA PRO A 160 -40.01 10.36 21.20
C PRO A 160 -39.49 11.20 22.39
N MET A 161 -39.94 12.45 22.48
CA MET A 161 -39.72 13.29 23.65
C MET A 161 -40.16 12.55 24.92
N ARG A 162 -39.27 12.48 25.90
CA ARG A 162 -39.46 11.74 27.16
C ARG A 162 -38.98 12.61 28.32
N LEU A 163 -39.86 12.89 29.27
CA LEU A 163 -39.56 13.72 30.44
C LEU A 163 -39.32 12.83 31.66
N ARG A 164 -38.22 13.04 32.38
CA ARG A 164 -37.93 12.24 33.59
C ARG A 164 -38.84 12.69 34.73
N VAL A 165 -39.35 11.72 35.50
CA VAL A 165 -40.06 11.98 36.76
C VAL A 165 -39.28 12.92 37.68
N ASN A 166 -39.98 13.77 38.43
CA ASN A 166 -39.42 14.82 39.29
C ASN A 166 -38.64 15.93 38.54
N LYS A 167 -38.74 15.98 37.21
CA LYS A 167 -38.19 17.03 36.35
C LYS A 167 -39.19 17.53 35.29
N VAL A 168 -40.48 17.19 35.43
CA VAL A 168 -41.55 17.75 34.58
C VAL A 168 -41.82 19.18 35.06
N ASP A 169 -41.61 20.16 34.17
CA ASP A 169 -41.74 21.59 34.50
C ASP A 169 -43.20 22.03 34.68
N THR A 170 -43.37 23.17 35.36
CA THR A 170 -44.64 23.82 35.69
C THR A 170 -45.50 24.22 34.49
N GLY A 171 -44.96 24.28 33.27
CA GLY A 171 -45.74 24.44 32.04
C GLY A 171 -46.50 23.18 31.58
N TYR A 172 -46.20 22.02 32.18
CA TYR A 172 -46.79 20.73 31.85
C TYR A 172 -47.75 20.23 32.95
N MET A 173 -48.70 19.38 32.55
CA MET A 173 -49.48 18.54 33.45
C MET A 173 -49.32 17.07 33.06
N ILE A 174 -49.19 16.18 34.04
CA ILE A 174 -49.07 14.73 33.82
C ILE A 174 -50.47 14.10 33.86
N ILE A 175 -50.83 13.26 32.89
CA ILE A 175 -52.09 12.50 32.88
C ILE A 175 -51.81 11.09 32.34
N HIS A 176 -52.13 10.05 33.13
CA HIS A 176 -51.88 8.62 32.85
C HIS A 176 -50.44 8.30 32.42
N GLY A 177 -49.47 9.00 33.03
CA GLY A 177 -48.04 8.87 32.71
C GLY A 177 -47.57 9.59 31.44
N LYS A 178 -48.39 10.49 30.86
CA LYS A 178 -48.02 11.34 29.73
C LYS A 178 -47.99 12.81 30.11
N ALA A 179 -47.07 13.57 29.53
CA ALA A 179 -47.00 15.02 29.71
C ALA A 179 -47.75 15.75 28.60
N TYR A 180 -48.55 16.75 28.99
CA TYR A 180 -49.30 17.64 28.11
C TYR A 180 -48.88 19.09 28.40
N ASP A 181 -48.46 19.84 27.37
CA ASP A 181 -48.26 21.29 27.49
C ASP A 181 -49.64 21.95 27.63
N LEU A 182 -49.90 22.53 28.80
CA LEU A 182 -51.13 23.27 29.08
C LEU A 182 -50.84 24.76 29.32
N SER A 183 -49.64 25.25 29.02
CA SER A 183 -49.21 26.65 29.17
C SER A 183 -50.06 27.65 28.38
N ARG A 184 -50.71 27.19 27.30
CA ARG A 184 -51.64 27.96 26.45
C ARG A 184 -53.10 27.48 26.56
N SER A 185 -53.40 26.59 27.49
CA SER A 185 -54.77 26.11 27.71
C SER A 185 -55.63 27.18 28.37
N SER A 186 -56.94 27.10 28.13
CA SER A 186 -57.95 27.94 28.78
C SER A 186 -59.15 27.07 29.17
N HIS A 187 -59.69 27.29 30.37
CA HIS A 187 -60.76 26.48 30.93
C HIS A 187 -62.15 27.11 30.68
N PRO A 188 -63.18 26.32 30.32
CA PRO A 188 -64.57 26.82 30.27
C PRO A 188 -65.07 27.19 31.68
N TRP A 189 -66.10 28.03 31.76
CA TRP A 189 -66.66 28.42 33.06
C TRP A 189 -67.18 27.22 33.86
N VAL A 190 -66.68 27.05 35.09
CA VAL A 190 -67.13 26.03 36.06
C VAL A 190 -67.15 26.66 37.46
N ARG A 191 -67.99 26.15 38.37
CA ARG A 191 -68.14 26.68 39.73
C ARG A 191 -66.83 26.61 40.53
N GLY A 192 -66.08 27.72 40.54
CA GLY A 192 -64.76 27.84 41.19
C GLY A 192 -63.61 28.18 40.22
N ILE A 193 -63.83 28.13 38.91
CA ILE A 193 -62.85 28.45 37.86
C ILE A 193 -63.48 29.47 36.89
N PRO A 194 -62.96 30.71 36.79
CA PRO A 194 -63.48 31.70 35.86
C PRO A 194 -63.20 31.31 34.40
N GLU A 195 -64.04 31.80 33.49
CA GLU A 195 -63.93 31.49 32.06
C GLU A 195 -62.62 32.02 31.47
N GLY A 196 -61.95 31.19 30.67
CA GLY A 196 -60.70 31.54 30.00
C GLY A 196 -59.43 31.34 30.83
N ALA A 197 -59.55 31.05 32.14
CA ALA A 197 -58.41 30.90 33.04
C ALA A 197 -57.50 29.71 32.67
N ASN A 198 -56.19 29.88 32.85
CA ASN A 198 -55.21 28.83 32.72
C ASN A 198 -55.07 28.01 34.02
N VAL A 199 -55.30 26.70 33.93
CA VAL A 199 -55.33 25.78 35.09
C VAL A 199 -53.98 25.66 35.81
N LEU A 200 -52.86 25.93 35.12
CA LEU A 200 -51.52 25.82 35.71
C LEU A 200 -51.17 27.06 36.56
N PHE A 201 -51.58 28.25 36.10
CA PHE A 201 -51.02 29.52 36.57
C PHE A 201 -52.01 30.46 37.26
N ASP A 202 -53.27 30.50 36.82
CA ASP A 202 -54.25 31.53 37.22
C ASP A 202 -55.11 31.11 38.42
N LEU A 203 -55.06 29.83 38.80
CA LEU A 203 -55.79 29.31 39.95
C LEU A 203 -55.10 29.64 41.29
N PRO A 204 -55.86 29.83 42.39
CA PRO A 204 -55.30 30.12 43.72
C PRO A 204 -54.31 29.05 44.23
N GLU A 205 -54.53 27.79 43.84
CA GLU A 205 -53.53 26.74 43.94
C GLU A 205 -53.07 26.36 42.53
N LYS A 206 -51.77 26.51 42.26
CA LYS A 206 -51.16 26.21 40.97
C LYS A 206 -51.07 24.70 40.76
N GLN A 207 -51.42 24.25 39.56
CA GLN A 207 -51.46 22.82 39.20
C GLN A 207 -50.36 22.41 38.20
N GLY A 208 -49.49 23.34 37.80
CA GLY A 208 -48.31 23.07 36.98
C GLY A 208 -47.34 22.07 37.62
N GLY A 209 -46.85 21.11 36.84
CA GLY A 209 -45.93 20.07 37.31
C GLY A 209 -46.57 19.01 38.23
N LYS A 210 -47.90 18.97 38.32
CA LYS A 210 -48.65 17.92 39.02
C LYS A 210 -49.23 16.88 38.06
N ASP A 211 -49.66 15.77 38.64
CA ASP A 211 -50.42 14.72 37.99
C ASP A 211 -51.93 14.93 38.19
N GLY A 212 -52.68 14.87 37.09
CA GLY A 212 -54.12 15.03 36.96
C GLY A 212 -54.85 13.75 36.54
N SER A 213 -54.23 12.57 36.65
CA SER A 213 -54.86 11.28 36.27
C SER A 213 -56.20 11.03 36.99
N PHE A 214 -56.34 11.53 38.22
CA PHE A 214 -57.59 11.48 38.99
C PHE A 214 -58.67 12.48 38.52
N LEU A 215 -58.33 13.49 37.71
CA LEU A 215 -59.30 14.35 37.03
C LEU A 215 -59.86 13.70 35.76
N PHE A 216 -59.10 12.81 35.12
CA PHE A 216 -59.43 12.17 33.84
C PHE A 216 -59.44 10.63 33.94
N GLN A 217 -59.92 10.08 35.06
CA GLN A 217 -59.86 8.64 35.38
C GLN A 217 -60.41 7.75 34.27
N ASN A 218 -59.77 6.60 34.04
CA ASN A 218 -60.31 5.54 33.19
C ASN A 218 -61.10 4.58 34.09
N VAL A 219 -62.41 4.50 33.88
CA VAL A 219 -63.34 3.70 34.68
C VAL A 219 -63.99 2.62 33.84
N ASN A 220 -64.37 1.51 34.49
CA ASN A 220 -65.16 0.41 33.92
C ASN A 220 -64.52 -0.29 32.71
N GLY A 221 -63.20 -0.15 32.54
CA GLY A 221 -62.37 -0.95 31.63
C GLY A 221 -62.04 -2.32 32.22
N HIS A 222 -60.75 -2.67 32.25
CA HIS A 222 -60.25 -3.88 32.92
C HIS A 222 -60.55 -3.95 34.42
N CYS A 223 -60.86 -2.82 35.07
CA CYS A 223 -61.38 -2.79 36.44
C CYS A 223 -62.86 -3.22 36.62
N LYS A 224 -63.65 -3.35 35.54
CA LYS A 224 -65.08 -3.72 35.65
C LYS A 224 -65.24 -5.09 36.31
N GLY A 225 -66.06 -5.17 37.35
CA GLY A 225 -66.27 -6.37 38.16
C GLY A 225 -65.16 -6.69 39.18
N LEU A 226 -64.07 -5.90 39.23
CA LEU A 226 -63.13 -5.90 40.36
C LEU A 226 -63.50 -4.81 41.38
N ILE A 227 -63.94 -3.65 40.89
CA ILE A 227 -64.31 -2.48 41.71
C ILE A 227 -65.82 -2.26 41.57
N SER A 228 -66.52 -2.11 42.70
CA SER A 228 -67.97 -1.87 42.75
C SER A 228 -68.32 -0.71 43.70
N ALA A 229 -69.58 -0.25 43.67
CA ALA A 229 -70.07 0.68 44.69
C ALA A 229 -70.07 0.01 46.08
N ALA A 230 -69.92 0.84 47.13
CA ALA A 230 -70.14 0.44 48.51
C ALA A 230 -71.59 0.74 48.95
N ASP A 231 -72.05 0.10 50.03
CA ASP A 231 -73.38 0.32 50.59
C ASP A 231 -73.56 1.77 51.07
N GLY A 232 -74.46 2.52 50.42
CA GLY A 232 -74.69 3.94 50.70
C GLY A 232 -73.78 4.92 49.95
N SER A 233 -73.12 4.48 48.87
CA SER A 233 -72.29 5.33 48.00
C SER A 233 -73.09 6.44 47.29
N ASP A 234 -72.49 7.63 47.21
CA ASP A 234 -72.97 8.80 46.46
C ASP A 234 -72.43 8.83 45.01
N VAL A 235 -71.56 7.89 44.63
CA VAL A 235 -70.99 7.81 43.28
C VAL A 235 -72.09 7.44 42.27
N PRO A 236 -72.33 8.24 41.22
CA PRO A 236 -73.32 7.90 40.20
C PRO A 236 -72.95 6.60 39.49
N THR A 237 -73.89 5.66 39.45
CA THR A 237 -73.73 4.37 38.79
C THR A 237 -74.63 4.19 37.57
N GLN A 238 -74.18 3.37 36.61
CA GLN A 238 -74.99 2.84 35.51
C GLN A 238 -75.03 1.30 35.61
N ASP A 239 -75.88 0.66 34.79
CA ASP A 239 -76.09 -0.81 34.75
C ASP A 239 -76.22 -1.48 36.13
N ASN A 240 -77.25 -1.11 36.90
CA ASN A 240 -77.59 -1.69 38.21
C ASN A 240 -76.41 -1.71 39.22
N GLY A 241 -75.52 -0.71 39.18
CA GLY A 241 -74.37 -0.59 40.08
C GLY A 241 -73.08 -1.21 39.55
N ALA A 242 -73.09 -1.78 38.35
CA ALA A 242 -71.93 -2.44 37.74
C ALA A 242 -70.93 -1.48 37.05
N GLU A 243 -71.32 -0.22 36.82
CA GLU A 243 -70.46 0.83 36.28
C GLU A 243 -70.48 2.07 37.17
N LEU A 244 -69.30 2.58 37.56
CA LEU A 244 -69.13 3.75 38.43
C LEU A 244 -68.61 4.95 37.62
N ALA A 245 -69.04 6.17 37.96
CA ALA A 245 -68.58 7.39 37.29
C ALA A 245 -67.13 7.80 37.64
N TRP A 246 -66.62 7.41 38.81
CA TRP A 246 -65.22 7.61 39.25
C TRP A 246 -64.86 6.57 40.33
N TYR A 247 -63.57 6.34 40.55
CA TYR A 247 -63.01 5.43 41.55
C TYR A 247 -62.24 6.16 42.65
N PHE A 248 -61.51 7.22 42.29
CA PHE A 248 -60.73 8.07 43.19
C PHE A 248 -61.38 9.46 43.35
N PRO A 249 -61.06 10.22 44.41
CA PRO A 249 -61.46 11.63 44.52
C PRO A 249 -60.79 12.48 43.44
N CYS A 250 -61.53 13.48 42.92
CA CYS A 250 -61.16 14.29 41.76
C CYS A 250 -60.12 15.38 42.07
N ASN A 251 -58.95 15.00 42.60
CA ASN A 251 -57.88 15.89 43.05
C ASN A 251 -56.58 15.65 42.28
N THR A 252 -55.74 16.68 42.12
CA THR A 252 -54.37 16.51 41.61
C THR A 252 -53.43 15.95 42.68
N PHE A 253 -52.32 15.33 42.26
CA PHE A 253 -51.25 14.90 43.17
C PHE A 253 -49.86 15.23 42.63
N ASN A 254 -48.87 15.32 43.51
CA ASN A 254 -47.51 15.75 43.18
C ASN A 254 -46.71 14.60 42.53
N GLN A 255 -45.87 14.92 41.54
CA GLN A 255 -45.05 13.93 40.81
C GLN A 255 -44.04 13.17 41.71
N ASP A 256 -43.68 13.74 42.86
CA ASP A 256 -42.78 13.13 43.86
C ASP A 256 -43.47 12.12 44.80
N GLY A 257 -44.80 12.05 44.77
CA GLY A 257 -45.61 11.22 45.67
C GLY A 257 -45.65 11.70 47.12
N SER A 258 -45.40 12.99 47.37
CA SER A 258 -45.58 13.60 48.70
C SER A 258 -47.06 13.74 49.11
N SER A 259 -47.98 13.75 48.14
CA SER A 259 -49.42 13.89 48.36
C SER A 259 -50.01 12.69 49.09
N LYS A 260 -50.74 12.95 50.18
CA LYS A 260 -51.47 11.94 50.97
C LYS A 260 -52.98 12.18 50.88
N PRO A 261 -53.82 11.13 50.96
CA PRO A 261 -55.26 11.29 50.95
C PRO A 261 -55.74 12.11 52.15
N ASN A 262 -56.53 13.15 51.87
CA ASN A 262 -57.12 14.01 52.91
C ASN A 262 -58.62 13.74 53.03
N PHE A 263 -58.99 12.94 54.03
CA PHE A 263 -60.38 12.55 54.30
C PHE A 263 -61.18 13.57 55.14
N THR A 264 -60.62 14.73 55.50
CA THR A 264 -61.29 15.72 56.38
C THR A 264 -62.08 16.79 55.64
N VAL A 265 -62.00 16.84 54.31
CA VAL A 265 -62.77 17.78 53.47
C VAL A 265 -64.06 17.07 53.01
N PRO A 266 -65.24 17.72 53.08
CA PRO A 266 -66.50 17.09 52.64
C PRO A 266 -66.46 16.66 51.17
N TYR A 267 -66.96 15.46 50.91
CA TYR A 267 -66.86 14.78 49.62
C TYR A 267 -67.78 15.43 48.56
N TYR A 268 -67.16 16.26 47.72
CA TYR A 268 -67.41 16.42 46.28
C TYR A 268 -68.83 16.22 45.70
N ASN A 269 -69.41 17.31 45.18
CA ASN A 269 -70.74 17.35 44.56
C ASN A 269 -70.79 17.07 43.03
N GLY A 270 -69.84 16.33 42.44
CA GLY A 270 -70.03 15.73 41.09
C GLY A 270 -69.47 16.45 39.83
N TRP A 271 -68.75 17.58 39.92
CA TRP A 271 -68.41 18.43 38.75
C TRP A 271 -66.93 18.52 38.30
N ALA A 272 -66.00 17.76 38.89
CA ALA A 272 -64.54 17.92 38.70
C ALA A 272 -63.80 16.68 38.15
N CYS A 273 -64.40 15.48 38.11
CA CYS A 273 -63.81 14.28 37.51
C CYS A 273 -63.94 14.21 35.96
N HIS A 274 -64.20 15.36 35.32
CA HIS A 274 -64.35 15.52 33.85
C HIS A 274 -65.10 14.35 33.16
N THR A 275 -66.23 13.93 33.73
CA THR A 275 -67.02 12.77 33.27
C THR A 275 -67.96 13.10 32.10
N SER A 276 -68.16 14.38 31.76
CA SER A 276 -69.02 14.78 30.66
C SER A 276 -68.36 14.53 29.29
N ALA A 277 -69.18 14.19 28.29
CA ALA A 277 -68.70 13.93 26.93
C ALA A 277 -67.91 15.11 26.34
N ASN A 278 -68.33 16.35 26.62
CA ASN A 278 -67.61 17.55 26.16
C ASN A 278 -66.20 17.65 26.77
N ALA A 279 -66.05 17.34 28.07
CA ALA A 279 -64.75 17.37 28.73
C ALA A 279 -63.83 16.23 28.26
N ARG A 280 -64.38 15.03 28.02
CA ARG A 280 -63.62 13.90 27.47
C ARG A 280 -63.21 14.12 26.01
N ASN A 281 -64.09 14.66 25.17
CA ASN A 281 -63.76 15.02 23.80
C ASN A 281 -62.68 16.11 23.73
N ALA A 282 -62.73 17.10 24.64
CA ALA A 282 -61.65 18.07 24.78
C ALA A 282 -60.33 17.40 25.16
N PHE A 283 -60.31 16.55 26.21
CA PHE A 283 -59.10 15.81 26.59
C PHE A 283 -58.53 14.94 25.45
N TYR A 284 -59.37 14.17 24.74
CA TYR A 284 -58.92 13.34 23.62
C TYR A 284 -58.49 14.14 22.38
N SER A 285 -58.75 15.45 22.33
CA SER A 285 -58.24 16.36 21.29
C SER A 285 -56.86 16.93 21.60
N LEU A 286 -56.36 16.79 22.84
CA LEU A 286 -55.03 17.24 23.23
C LEU A 286 -53.94 16.26 22.73
N ALA A 287 -52.93 16.80 22.05
CA ALA A 287 -51.70 16.08 21.79
C ALA A 287 -50.85 15.97 23.08
N SER A 288 -50.29 14.79 23.35
CA SER A 288 -49.28 14.60 24.40
C SER A 288 -47.89 14.88 23.83
N ASP A 289 -47.13 15.78 24.46
CA ASP A 289 -45.77 16.14 24.04
C ASP A 289 -44.75 15.01 24.27
N GLY A 290 -44.98 14.16 25.27
CA GLY A 290 -44.10 13.04 25.57
C GLY A 290 -44.61 12.11 26.67
N ASP A 291 -43.98 10.93 26.79
CA ASP A 291 -44.20 10.02 27.91
C ASP A 291 -43.33 10.44 29.11
N VAL A 292 -43.85 10.28 30.33
CA VAL A 292 -43.06 10.42 31.56
C VAL A 292 -42.32 9.12 31.82
N PHE A 293 -41.00 9.21 32.01
CA PHE A 293 -40.14 8.04 32.19
C PHE A 293 -39.47 7.97 33.57
N PHE A 294 -39.24 6.74 34.01
CA PHE A 294 -38.50 6.38 35.21
C PHE A 294 -37.29 5.53 34.82
N THR A 295 -36.12 5.78 35.40
CA THR A 295 -34.99 4.84 35.31
C THR A 295 -35.18 3.69 36.31
N TRP A 296 -34.46 2.58 36.12
CA TRP A 296 -34.45 1.49 37.10
C TRP A 296 -33.92 1.90 38.48
N ASP A 297 -33.11 2.95 38.54
CA ASP A 297 -32.65 3.52 39.81
C ASP A 297 -33.74 4.39 40.46
N ASP A 298 -34.50 5.16 39.67
CA ASP A 298 -35.69 5.88 40.18
C ASP A 298 -36.72 4.91 40.76
N VAL A 299 -36.98 3.78 40.09
CA VAL A 299 -37.94 2.75 40.53
C VAL A 299 -37.50 2.02 41.80
N LYS A 300 -36.19 1.88 42.06
CA LYS A 300 -35.64 1.21 43.26
C LYS A 300 -35.40 2.16 44.43
N ASN A 301 -35.06 3.41 44.14
CA ASN A 301 -34.64 4.41 45.13
C ASN A 301 -35.77 5.41 45.49
N SER A 302 -36.99 5.20 45.00
CA SER A 302 -38.13 6.10 45.23
C SER A 302 -38.68 6.03 46.65
N SER A 303 -39.05 7.21 47.17
CA SER A 303 -39.98 7.40 48.30
C SER A 303 -41.29 6.60 48.10
N ARG A 304 -41.77 6.57 46.86
CA ARG A 304 -43.02 5.93 46.38
C ARG A 304 -42.93 4.40 46.32
N ASN A 305 -44.09 3.73 46.40
CA ASN A 305 -44.21 2.28 46.35
C ASN A 305 -44.42 1.82 44.89
N LEU A 306 -43.38 1.96 44.08
CA LEU A 306 -43.44 1.71 42.64
C LEU A 306 -43.27 0.23 42.29
N MET A 307 -44.00 -0.22 41.28
CA MET A 307 -43.87 -1.52 40.64
C MET A 307 -43.93 -1.35 39.11
N VAL A 308 -43.36 -2.30 38.34
CA VAL A 308 -43.37 -2.27 36.87
C VAL A 308 -44.17 -3.44 36.31
N TYR A 309 -45.06 -3.17 35.36
CA TYR A 309 -45.83 -4.19 34.64
C TYR A 309 -45.95 -3.84 33.15
N ASN A 310 -45.51 -4.75 32.28
CA ASN A 310 -45.50 -4.62 30.82
C ASN A 310 -44.85 -3.31 30.31
N GLY A 311 -43.83 -2.81 31.03
CA GLY A 311 -43.14 -1.55 30.74
C GLY A 311 -43.77 -0.30 31.35
N ASP A 312 -44.99 -0.39 31.90
CA ASP A 312 -45.64 0.72 32.61
C ASP A 312 -45.26 0.74 34.09
N VAL A 313 -45.13 1.95 34.65
CA VAL A 313 -44.79 2.20 36.06
C VAL A 313 -46.06 2.56 36.81
N LEU A 314 -46.32 1.81 37.88
CA LEU A 314 -47.52 1.90 38.70
C LEU A 314 -47.12 2.31 40.13
N ASP A 315 -47.85 3.24 40.76
CA ASP A 315 -47.62 3.61 42.16
C ASP A 315 -48.72 3.04 43.07
N LEU A 316 -48.35 2.03 43.87
CA LEU A 316 -49.25 1.36 44.80
C LEU A 316 -49.73 2.28 45.93
N ASN A 317 -49.05 3.41 46.20
CA ASN A 317 -49.53 4.40 47.17
C ASN A 317 -50.81 5.12 46.69
N LEU A 318 -51.07 5.18 45.38
CA LEU A 318 -52.31 5.80 44.86
C LEU A 318 -53.56 4.99 45.24
N LEU A 319 -53.43 3.70 45.53
CA LEU A 319 -54.52 2.86 46.03
C LEU A 319 -55.02 3.32 47.43
N GLU A 320 -54.21 4.05 48.20
CA GLU A 320 -54.62 4.61 49.50
C GLU A 320 -55.67 5.72 49.37
N TRP A 321 -55.94 6.21 48.16
CA TRP A 321 -56.97 7.21 47.87
C TRP A 321 -58.36 6.61 47.61
N PHE A 322 -58.52 5.28 47.65
CA PHE A 322 -59.85 4.67 47.66
C PHE A 322 -60.61 5.03 48.94
N ASN A 323 -61.79 5.63 48.79
CA ASN A 323 -62.70 5.84 49.91
C ASN A 323 -63.60 4.62 50.11
N THR A 324 -63.36 3.83 51.16
CA THR A 324 -64.08 2.59 51.46
C THR A 324 -65.55 2.79 51.83
N SER A 325 -66.01 4.01 52.12
CA SER A 325 -67.46 4.31 52.27
C SER A 325 -68.19 4.57 50.95
N GLN A 326 -67.47 4.58 49.83
CA GLN A 326 -68.01 4.89 48.49
C GLN A 326 -67.72 3.78 47.48
N VAL A 327 -66.58 3.09 47.62
CA VAL A 327 -66.08 2.10 46.66
C VAL A 327 -65.60 0.84 47.40
N SER A 328 -66.04 -0.32 46.91
CA SER A 328 -65.60 -1.65 47.36
C SER A 328 -64.62 -2.27 46.35
N TYR A 329 -63.60 -2.96 46.84
CA TYR A 329 -62.53 -3.58 46.06
C TYR A 329 -62.01 -4.87 46.73
N PRO A 330 -61.28 -5.76 46.01
CA PRO A 330 -60.87 -7.06 46.54
C PRO A 330 -59.68 -6.94 47.50
N SER A 331 -59.65 -7.75 48.57
CA SER A 331 -58.52 -7.80 49.54
C SER A 331 -57.14 -7.96 48.88
N ARG A 332 -57.11 -8.62 47.72
CA ARG A 332 -55.93 -8.81 46.88
C ARG A 332 -55.23 -7.51 46.49
N PHE A 333 -55.94 -6.38 46.43
CA PHE A 333 -55.33 -5.06 46.16
C PHE A 333 -54.41 -4.65 47.33
N ASP A 334 -54.85 -4.86 48.57
CA ASP A 334 -54.05 -4.60 49.77
C ASP A 334 -52.90 -5.58 49.94
N GLU A 335 -53.11 -6.86 49.63
CA GLU A 335 -52.03 -7.86 49.59
C GLU A 335 -50.90 -7.41 48.64
N ILE A 336 -51.25 -6.89 47.45
CA ILE A 336 -50.27 -6.41 46.48
C ILE A 336 -49.61 -5.10 46.96
N ARG A 337 -50.39 -4.15 47.50
CA ARG A 337 -49.89 -2.87 48.04
C ARG A 337 -48.88 -3.06 49.18
N GLN A 338 -49.17 -3.96 50.11
CA GLN A 338 -48.39 -4.17 51.33
C GLN A 338 -47.21 -5.14 51.14
N ASN A 339 -47.18 -5.92 50.05
CA ASN A 339 -46.11 -6.86 49.78
C ASN A 339 -44.82 -6.17 49.30
N SER A 340 -43.91 -5.92 50.24
CA SER A 340 -42.58 -5.35 50.00
C SER A 340 -41.73 -6.07 48.94
N ALA A 341 -41.99 -7.35 48.64
CA ALA A 341 -41.27 -8.09 47.61
C ALA A 341 -41.69 -7.75 46.16
N LEU A 342 -42.77 -6.96 45.97
CA LEU A 342 -43.21 -6.48 44.65
C LEU A 342 -42.74 -5.05 44.33
N ARG A 343 -42.18 -4.34 45.32
CA ARG A 343 -41.67 -2.97 45.16
C ARG A 343 -40.33 -2.98 44.42
N GLY A 344 -40.18 -2.06 43.47
CA GLY A 344 -38.92 -1.80 42.76
C GLY A 344 -38.54 -2.82 41.69
N ILE A 345 -39.46 -3.73 41.31
CA ILE A 345 -39.21 -4.83 40.36
C ILE A 345 -40.24 -4.89 39.22
N ASP A 346 -39.89 -5.64 38.16
CA ASP A 346 -40.80 -6.05 37.11
C ASP A 346 -41.61 -7.29 37.55
N ILE A 347 -42.93 -7.16 37.60
CA ILE A 347 -43.87 -8.22 37.99
C ILE A 347 -44.51 -8.95 36.80
N THR A 348 -44.22 -8.54 35.56
CA THR A 348 -44.89 -9.02 34.33
C THR A 348 -44.83 -10.53 34.17
N ARG A 349 -43.70 -11.15 34.56
CA ARG A 349 -43.53 -12.61 34.54
C ARG A 349 -44.19 -13.32 35.72
N SER A 350 -44.38 -12.63 36.84
CA SER A 350 -45.00 -13.18 38.05
C SER A 350 -46.53 -13.20 37.95
N PHE A 351 -47.13 -12.15 37.38
CA PHE A 351 -48.58 -11.99 37.26
C PHE A 351 -49.13 -12.69 36.00
N THR A 352 -48.86 -14.00 35.90
CA THR A 352 -49.29 -14.85 34.78
C THR A 352 -50.66 -15.51 34.99
N SER A 353 -51.18 -15.53 36.22
CA SER A 353 -52.54 -16.03 36.51
C SER A 353 -53.59 -15.14 35.86
N ALA A 354 -54.75 -15.69 35.49
CA ALA A 354 -55.81 -14.91 34.85
C ALA A 354 -56.32 -13.75 35.74
N GLN A 355 -56.41 -13.99 37.05
CA GLN A 355 -56.88 -13.02 38.04
C GLN A 355 -55.84 -11.92 38.29
N ASP A 356 -54.58 -12.28 38.59
CA ASP A 356 -53.52 -11.29 38.81
C ASP A 356 -53.28 -10.45 37.53
N LYS A 357 -53.39 -11.06 36.34
CA LYS A 357 -53.30 -10.37 35.04
C LYS A 357 -54.46 -9.39 34.80
N GLN A 358 -55.66 -9.68 35.29
CA GLN A 358 -56.77 -8.71 35.26
C GLN A 358 -56.53 -7.56 36.24
N ILE A 359 -56.04 -7.85 37.45
CA ILE A 359 -55.73 -6.84 38.47
C ILE A 359 -54.61 -5.90 37.98
N ALA A 360 -53.52 -6.42 37.42
CA ALA A 360 -52.45 -5.59 36.87
C ALA A 360 -52.91 -4.75 35.68
N ARG A 361 -53.83 -5.27 34.84
CA ARG A 361 -54.47 -4.51 33.76
C ARG A 361 -55.40 -3.40 34.27
N CYS A 362 -56.15 -3.65 35.34
CA CYS A 362 -56.89 -2.61 36.04
C CYS A 362 -55.92 -1.55 36.58
N PHE A 363 -54.84 -1.94 37.25
CA PHE A 363 -53.85 -0.98 37.77
C PHE A 363 -53.20 -0.10 36.67
N THR A 364 -52.95 -0.64 35.46
CA THR A 364 -52.49 0.20 34.32
C THR A 364 -53.51 1.24 33.83
N GLU A 365 -54.80 1.09 34.15
CA GLU A 365 -55.83 2.08 33.84
C GLU A 365 -55.97 3.17 34.92
N ILE A 366 -55.69 2.83 36.19
CA ILE A 366 -56.07 3.65 37.36
C ILE A 366 -54.91 4.23 38.19
N ILE A 367 -53.73 3.60 38.22
CA ILE A 367 -52.56 4.04 39.03
C ILE A 367 -51.25 4.13 38.22
N LYS A 368 -51.35 4.25 36.89
CA LYS A 368 -50.21 4.45 36.00
C LYS A 368 -49.66 5.87 36.09
N VAL A 369 -48.36 5.98 36.41
CA VAL A 369 -47.64 7.25 36.60
C VAL A 369 -46.55 7.51 35.57
N GLY A 370 -46.26 6.54 34.69
CA GLY A 370 -45.29 6.67 33.60
C GLY A 370 -44.93 5.34 32.97
N SER A 371 -43.77 5.30 32.30
CA SER A 371 -43.16 4.10 31.71
C SER A 371 -41.71 3.94 32.16
N ILE A 372 -41.18 2.72 32.07
CA ILE A 372 -39.76 2.45 32.35
C ILE A 372 -38.89 2.85 31.16
N ASP A 373 -37.71 3.41 31.44
CA ASP A 373 -36.79 3.81 30.39
C ASP A 373 -36.37 2.62 29.53
N THR A 374 -36.56 2.78 28.23
CA THR A 374 -36.47 1.74 27.20
C THR A 374 -35.96 2.37 25.93
N GLU A 375 -34.66 2.20 25.65
CA GLU A 375 -34.12 2.58 24.35
C GLU A 375 -34.77 1.77 23.24
N SER A 376 -35.04 2.39 22.10
CA SER A 376 -35.57 1.64 20.95
C SER A 376 -34.55 0.62 20.45
N ILE A 377 -35.03 -0.50 19.89
CA ILE A 377 -34.18 -1.53 19.28
C ILE A 377 -33.22 -0.90 18.25
N GLY A 378 -33.66 0.15 17.55
CA GLY A 378 -32.83 0.91 16.64
C GLY A 378 -31.72 1.72 17.32
N CYS A 379 -32.03 2.47 18.39
CA CYS A 379 -31.03 3.20 19.17
C CYS A 379 -29.97 2.24 19.77
N ILE A 380 -30.40 1.09 20.27
CA ILE A 380 -29.52 0.02 20.76
C ILE A 380 -28.64 -0.52 19.62
N ALA A 381 -29.22 -0.88 18.47
CA ALA A 381 -28.47 -1.37 17.31
C ALA A 381 -27.42 -0.35 16.82
N SER A 382 -27.78 0.93 16.80
CA SER A 382 -26.86 2.02 16.47
C SER A 382 -25.68 2.10 17.44
N LYS A 383 -25.94 2.02 18.75
CA LYS A 383 -24.88 1.98 19.79
C LYS A 383 -23.99 0.75 19.63
N VAL A 384 -24.56 -0.44 19.36
CA VAL A 384 -23.78 -1.68 19.14
C VAL A 384 -22.85 -1.54 17.93
N VAL A 385 -23.35 -1.09 16.78
CA VAL A 385 -22.51 -0.89 15.57
C VAL A 385 -21.41 0.15 15.83
N LEU A 386 -21.72 1.24 16.53
CA LEU A 386 -20.77 2.28 16.89
C LEU A 386 -19.67 1.77 17.85
N TYR A 387 -20.02 1.04 18.90
CA TYR A 387 -19.03 0.47 19.82
C TYR A 387 -18.19 -0.66 19.19
N VAL A 388 -18.78 -1.52 18.36
CA VAL A 388 -18.05 -2.58 17.65
C VAL A 388 -17.06 -1.99 16.64
N SER A 389 -17.48 -0.99 15.85
CA SER A 389 -16.59 -0.30 14.90
C SER A 389 -15.51 0.53 15.60
N LEU A 390 -15.82 1.20 16.72
CA LEU A 390 -14.84 1.86 17.58
C LEU A 390 -13.77 0.88 18.07
N ALA A 391 -14.18 -0.21 18.72
CA ALA A 391 -13.27 -1.21 19.27
C ALA A 391 -12.40 -1.84 18.17
N PHE A 392 -12.99 -2.09 17.00
CA PHE A 392 -12.30 -2.63 15.83
C PHE A 392 -11.21 -1.68 15.30
N ILE A 393 -11.56 -0.42 14.99
CA ILE A 393 -10.60 0.59 14.51
C ILE A 393 -9.48 0.81 15.54
N LEU A 394 -9.85 0.96 16.81
CA LEU A 394 -8.93 1.15 17.92
C LEU A 394 -7.97 -0.04 18.08
N SER A 395 -8.44 -1.28 17.88
CA SER A 395 -7.59 -2.48 17.90
C SER A 395 -6.53 -2.46 16.80
N ILE A 396 -6.87 -2.02 15.58
CA ILE A 396 -5.92 -1.94 14.45
C ILE A 396 -4.89 -0.83 14.69
N VAL A 397 -5.31 0.35 15.17
CA VAL A 397 -4.41 1.46 15.46
C VAL A 397 -3.44 1.11 16.59
N MET A 398 -3.92 0.49 17.67
CA MET A 398 -3.07 -0.02 18.75
C MET A 398 -2.14 -1.14 18.27
N ALA A 399 -2.62 -2.09 17.47
CA ALA A 399 -1.77 -3.16 16.91
C ALA A 399 -0.63 -2.58 16.07
N LYS A 400 -0.91 -1.62 15.18
CA LYS A 400 0.13 -0.92 14.40
C LYS A 400 1.14 -0.21 15.29
N PHE A 401 0.67 0.48 16.32
CA PHE A 401 1.52 1.18 17.29
C PHE A 401 2.45 0.22 18.07
N PHE A 402 1.88 -0.82 18.71
CA PHE A 402 2.67 -1.77 19.52
C PHE A 402 3.62 -2.62 18.68
N LEU A 403 3.23 -3.02 17.46
CA LEU A 403 4.09 -3.76 16.55
C LEU A 403 5.23 -2.89 16.00
N ALA A 404 5.01 -1.59 15.73
CA ALA A 404 6.08 -0.66 15.36
C ALA A 404 7.09 -0.42 16.51
N LEU A 405 6.62 -0.31 17.77
CA LEU A 405 7.51 -0.26 18.93
C LEU A 405 8.30 -1.56 19.11
N ALA A 406 7.64 -2.72 18.99
CA ALA A 406 8.29 -4.02 19.08
C ALA A 406 9.33 -4.24 17.97
N PHE A 407 9.04 -3.74 16.77
CA PHE A 407 9.98 -3.69 15.66
C PHE A 407 11.23 -2.89 16.02
N GLN A 408 11.04 -1.64 16.45
CA GLN A 408 12.13 -0.70 16.73
C GLN A 408 13.00 -1.15 17.92
N TRP A 409 12.40 -1.77 18.94
CA TRP A 409 13.12 -2.19 20.15
C TRP A 409 13.81 -3.55 20.05
N TRP A 410 13.27 -4.52 19.29
CA TRP A 410 13.76 -5.91 19.29
C TRP A 410 14.03 -6.53 17.90
N ILE A 411 13.37 -6.09 16.83
CA ILE A 411 13.52 -6.71 15.50
C ILE A 411 14.63 -5.99 14.70
N SER A 412 14.61 -4.66 14.64
CA SER A 412 15.56 -3.85 13.88
C SER A 412 17.04 -4.20 14.17
N LYS A 413 17.35 -4.41 15.46
CA LYS A 413 18.67 -4.79 15.97
C LYS A 413 19.24 -6.10 15.38
N LYS A 414 18.40 -6.94 14.76
CA LYS A 414 18.84 -8.19 14.09
C LYS A 414 19.46 -7.94 12.72
N TYR A 415 19.12 -6.82 12.08
CA TYR A 415 19.59 -6.44 10.74
C TYR A 415 20.92 -5.69 10.77
N SER A 416 21.18 -4.92 11.84
CA SER A 416 22.44 -4.22 12.10
C SER A 416 23.67 -5.10 11.87
N ALA A 417 24.76 -4.50 11.43
CA ALA A 417 26.08 -5.13 11.49
C ALA A 417 26.53 -5.28 12.95
N ASP A 418 27.41 -6.25 13.21
CA ASP A 418 27.90 -6.52 14.58
C ASP A 418 29.09 -5.64 14.95
N LYS A 419 29.75 -5.03 13.95
CA LYS A 419 30.75 -3.96 14.06
C LYS A 419 30.53 -2.92 12.94
N SER A 420 30.78 -1.65 13.24
CA SER A 420 30.94 -0.55 12.27
C SER A 420 31.92 0.50 12.82
N GLY A 421 32.53 1.30 11.94
CA GLY A 421 33.59 2.27 12.27
C GLY A 421 33.14 3.45 13.13
N LEU A 422 31.84 3.73 13.19
CA LEU A 422 31.24 4.80 14.00
C LEU A 422 30.97 4.41 15.48
N GLY A 423 31.26 3.16 15.86
CA GLY A 423 31.31 2.72 17.25
C GLY A 423 29.96 2.40 17.93
N LEU A 424 30.05 1.70 19.07
CA LEU A 424 28.91 0.99 19.70
C LEU A 424 27.84 1.90 20.37
N ASN A 425 28.05 3.21 20.47
CA ASN A 425 27.14 4.10 21.20
C ASN A 425 25.99 4.62 20.31
N HIS A 426 24.91 3.84 20.26
CA HIS A 426 23.71 4.15 19.48
C HIS A 426 23.09 5.54 19.75
N LYS A 427 23.23 6.11 20.96
CA LYS A 427 22.72 7.47 21.25
C LYS A 427 23.58 8.53 20.56
N LYS A 428 24.91 8.40 20.62
CA LYS A 428 25.86 9.31 19.93
C LYS A 428 25.71 9.22 18.41
N ARG A 429 25.58 8.02 17.85
CA ARG A 429 25.30 7.80 16.42
C ARG A 429 24.00 8.48 15.97
N GLN A 430 22.90 8.35 16.72
CA GLN A 430 21.65 9.06 16.40
C GLN A 430 21.75 10.58 16.61
N GLN A 431 22.68 11.06 17.44
CA GLN A 431 22.98 12.48 17.52
C GLN A 431 23.64 12.96 16.22
N GLU A 432 24.74 12.34 15.84
CA GLU A 432 25.52 12.64 14.64
C GLU A 432 24.71 12.54 13.33
N ILE A 433 23.77 11.58 13.23
CA ILE A 433 22.94 11.40 12.03
C ILE A 433 21.93 12.54 11.86
N GLU A 434 21.22 13.00 12.90
CA GLU A 434 20.28 14.13 12.72
C GLU A 434 21.04 15.43 12.46
N ASP A 435 22.17 15.61 13.17
CA ASP A 435 23.07 16.75 12.98
C ASP A 435 23.62 16.79 11.54
N TRP A 436 23.95 15.64 10.97
CA TRP A 436 24.27 15.49 9.54
C TRP A 436 23.06 15.64 8.62
N ALA A 437 21.84 15.37 9.07
CA ALA A 437 20.62 15.49 8.27
C ALA A 437 20.01 16.91 8.26
N ASP A 438 20.43 17.82 9.14
CA ASP A 438 19.93 19.21 9.18
C ASP A 438 20.57 20.15 8.13
N ASP A 439 21.63 19.70 7.43
CA ASP A 439 22.24 20.38 6.28
C ASP A 439 22.71 19.34 5.24
N ILE A 440 22.43 19.54 3.95
CA ILE A 440 22.86 18.62 2.87
C ILE A 440 24.38 18.59 2.71
N TYR A 441 25.05 19.74 2.80
CA TYR A 441 26.47 19.88 2.45
C TYR A 441 27.39 19.34 3.53
N ARG A 442 26.97 19.42 4.81
CA ARG A 442 27.67 18.87 5.97
C ARG A 442 28.30 17.50 5.65
N PRO A 443 29.63 17.35 5.84
CA PRO A 443 30.30 16.08 5.66
C PRO A 443 29.83 15.09 6.74
N PRO A 444 29.89 13.77 6.47
CA PRO A 444 29.66 12.78 7.51
C PRO A 444 30.73 12.88 8.62
N PRO A 445 30.46 12.32 9.82
CA PRO A 445 31.43 12.30 10.91
C PRO A 445 32.76 11.63 10.54
N LYS A 446 33.80 11.83 11.35
CA LYS A 446 35.04 11.07 11.20
C LYS A 446 34.79 9.60 11.52
N LEU A 447 34.86 8.76 10.49
CA LEU A 447 35.08 7.31 10.64
C LEU A 447 36.32 7.11 11.50
N ALA A 448 36.26 6.20 12.47
CA ALA A 448 37.44 5.60 13.06
C ALA A 448 37.81 4.36 12.24
N ASP A 449 39.11 4.11 12.02
CA ASP A 449 39.55 2.91 11.32
C ASP A 449 39.05 1.64 12.02
N PRO A 450 38.37 0.71 11.33
CA PRO A 450 37.94 -0.56 11.91
C PRO A 450 39.08 -1.46 12.39
N THR A 451 40.34 -1.13 12.07
CA THR A 451 41.53 -1.95 12.27
C THR A 451 42.76 -1.15 12.69
N GLY A 452 42.73 -0.56 13.90
CA GLY A 452 43.98 -0.29 14.62
C GLY A 452 44.66 -1.60 15.03
N PRO A 453 45.98 -1.80 14.82
CA PRO A 453 46.67 -3.06 15.12
C PRO A 453 46.89 -3.23 16.64
N GLY A 454 45.83 -3.58 17.38
CA GLY A 454 45.91 -3.73 18.84
C GLY A 454 44.74 -4.45 19.54
N SER A 455 43.49 -4.38 19.06
CA SER A 455 42.35 -5.04 19.73
C SER A 455 41.99 -6.37 19.05
N VAL A 456 42.60 -7.46 19.54
CA VAL A 456 42.15 -8.85 19.29
C VAL A 456 41.53 -9.39 20.59
N ASP A 457 40.46 -8.75 21.04
CA ASP A 457 39.80 -9.08 22.31
C ASP A 457 39.07 -10.44 22.27
N ARG A 458 39.77 -11.46 22.79
CA ARG A 458 39.26 -12.83 22.97
C ARG A 458 38.18 -12.91 24.06
N SER A 459 36.92 -12.65 23.73
CA SER A 459 35.81 -12.84 24.69
C SER A 459 34.49 -13.36 24.09
N SER A 460 34.51 -14.54 23.48
CA SER A 460 33.32 -15.28 23.01
C SER A 460 32.49 -15.91 24.16
N LYS A 461 32.00 -15.09 25.11
CA LYS A 461 31.13 -15.58 26.19
C LYS A 461 29.71 -15.89 25.70
N ARG A 462 29.26 -17.14 25.92
CA ARG A 462 27.89 -17.62 25.66
C ARG A 462 26.86 -16.79 26.43
N GLY A 463 26.07 -15.98 25.72
CA GLY A 463 24.83 -15.41 26.23
C GLY A 463 23.64 -16.34 25.94
N SER A 464 22.99 -16.85 26.99
CA SER A 464 21.79 -17.70 26.87
C SER A 464 20.58 -16.89 26.40
N LYS A 465 20.14 -17.12 25.15
CA LYS A 465 18.95 -16.48 24.58
C LYS A 465 17.69 -17.18 25.09
N PHE A 466 16.99 -16.55 26.03
CA PHE A 466 15.84 -17.10 26.76
C PHE A 466 14.51 -17.13 25.95
N LEU A 467 14.54 -16.76 24.66
CA LEU A 467 13.36 -16.74 23.78
C LEU A 467 13.68 -17.40 22.43
N PRO A 468 12.79 -18.25 21.88
CA PRO A 468 13.00 -18.90 20.58
C PRO A 468 13.02 -17.86 19.44
N SER A 469 13.92 -18.08 18.47
CA SER A 469 14.10 -17.20 17.29
C SER A 469 13.74 -17.90 15.98
N THR A 470 12.76 -18.80 16.04
CA THR A 470 12.11 -19.46 14.91
C THR A 470 11.22 -18.46 14.18
N SER A 471 11.48 -18.24 12.89
CA SER A 471 10.59 -17.44 12.05
C SER A 471 9.52 -18.33 11.44
N ARG A 472 8.32 -17.80 11.22
CA ARG A 472 7.19 -18.48 10.57
C ARG A 472 7.47 -19.00 9.15
N PHE A 473 8.59 -18.62 8.54
CA PHE A 473 9.03 -19.06 7.21
C PHE A 473 9.96 -20.28 7.25
N THR A 474 10.44 -20.70 8.44
CA THR A 474 11.33 -21.86 8.58
C THR A 474 10.61 -23.16 8.22
N SER A 475 11.03 -23.79 7.10
CA SER A 475 10.48 -25.05 6.61
C SER A 475 10.68 -26.21 7.61
N PRO A 476 9.68 -27.10 7.81
CA PRO A 476 9.82 -28.30 8.64
C PRO A 476 10.86 -29.30 8.07
N TYR A 477 11.20 -29.21 6.79
CA TYR A 477 12.26 -30.01 6.17
C TYR A 477 13.69 -29.55 6.54
N ALA A 478 13.84 -28.51 7.36
CA ALA A 478 15.13 -28.11 7.93
C ALA A 478 15.51 -28.87 9.23
N ILE A 479 14.70 -29.85 9.65
CA ILE A 479 14.89 -30.61 10.90
C ILE A 479 15.60 -31.94 10.62
N ASP A 480 16.79 -31.88 10.00
CA ASP A 480 17.78 -32.97 10.14
C ASP A 480 19.24 -32.47 10.01
N SER A 481 19.68 -31.74 11.03
CA SER A 481 21.09 -31.67 11.47
C SER A 481 21.21 -30.89 12.79
N GLY A 482 22.22 -31.23 13.60
CA GLY A 482 22.28 -30.82 15.00
C GLY A 482 22.70 -29.37 15.25
N LYS A 483 21.81 -28.57 15.86
CA LYS A 483 22.12 -27.44 16.77
C LYS A 483 23.22 -26.44 16.34
N SER A 484 23.24 -26.03 15.08
CA SER A 484 23.68 -24.69 14.70
C SER A 484 22.78 -24.13 13.59
N ARG A 485 22.64 -22.80 13.51
CA ARG A 485 22.32 -22.20 12.21
C ARG A 485 23.54 -22.43 11.30
N PRO A 486 23.36 -22.70 9.99
CA PRO A 486 24.49 -22.61 9.07
C PRO A 486 25.09 -21.20 9.15
N PRO A 487 26.42 -21.05 9.00
CA PRO A 487 27.02 -19.73 8.91
C PRO A 487 26.43 -18.97 7.71
N PRO A 488 26.41 -17.62 7.75
CA PRO A 488 26.09 -16.84 6.56
C PRO A 488 27.03 -17.23 5.40
N THR A 489 26.50 -17.39 4.19
CA THR A 489 27.30 -17.73 3.00
C THR A 489 27.05 -16.74 1.86
N THR A 490 28.16 -16.32 1.26
CA THR A 490 28.28 -15.53 0.03
C THR A 490 29.06 -16.33 -1.02
N MET A 491 29.00 -15.94 -2.30
CA MET A 491 29.73 -16.56 -3.41
C MET A 491 31.23 -16.72 -3.10
N ALA A 492 31.84 -15.68 -2.52
CA ALA A 492 33.24 -15.70 -2.09
C ALA A 492 33.52 -16.81 -1.06
N SER A 493 32.68 -16.93 -0.02
CA SER A 493 32.84 -17.93 1.04
C SER A 493 32.59 -19.37 0.58
N GLN A 494 31.64 -19.58 -0.36
CA GLN A 494 31.35 -20.91 -0.90
C GLN A 494 32.49 -21.42 -1.78
N ASN A 495 33.04 -20.54 -2.64
CA ASN A 495 34.15 -20.89 -3.52
C ASN A 495 35.46 -21.20 -2.76
N SER A 496 35.67 -20.61 -1.57
CA SER A 496 36.76 -21.02 -0.66
C SER A 496 36.49 -22.35 0.05
N THR A 497 35.28 -22.60 0.55
CA THR A 497 34.98 -23.89 1.21
C THR A 497 35.01 -25.07 0.24
N ALA A 498 34.66 -24.86 -1.04
CA ALA A 498 34.81 -25.88 -2.09
C ALA A 498 36.28 -26.31 -2.28
N ARG A 499 37.25 -25.38 -2.12
CA ARG A 499 38.68 -25.67 -2.21
C ARG A 499 39.25 -26.38 -0.97
N LEU A 500 38.56 -26.34 0.17
CA LEU A 500 38.99 -26.98 1.42
C LEU A 500 38.53 -28.45 1.54
N MET A 501 37.54 -28.87 0.77
CA MET A 501 37.04 -30.27 0.78
C MET A 501 37.85 -31.22 -0.12
N ASN A 502 39.19 -31.14 -0.11
CA ASN A 502 40.01 -32.23 -0.65
C ASN A 502 41.46 -32.31 -0.08
N PRO A 503 41.68 -33.07 1.03
CA PRO A 503 43.05 -33.40 1.45
C PRO A 503 43.23 -34.87 1.93
N VAL A 504 43.03 -35.87 1.06
CA VAL A 504 43.39 -37.26 1.37
C VAL A 504 44.13 -37.92 0.18
N TYR A 505 45.22 -38.62 0.48
CA TYR A 505 46.18 -39.27 -0.43
C TYR A 505 46.96 -38.39 -1.42
N ARG A 506 48.17 -37.99 -0.98
CA ARG A 506 49.28 -37.55 -1.84
C ARG A 506 50.48 -38.50 -1.70
N GLN A 507 50.37 -39.74 -2.19
CA GLN A 507 51.50 -40.66 -2.31
C GLN A 507 51.19 -41.78 -3.32
N GLY A 508 52.13 -42.09 -4.22
CA GLY A 508 51.95 -43.15 -5.23
C GLY A 508 52.59 -42.81 -6.58
N ASN A 509 53.90 -43.03 -6.72
CA ASN A 509 54.64 -42.82 -7.96
C ASN A 509 54.84 -44.17 -8.69
N ARG A 510 54.21 -44.39 -9.86
CA ARG A 510 54.81 -45.11 -11.01
C ARG A 510 53.95 -45.16 -12.27
N SER A 511 54.68 -45.38 -13.37
CA SER A 511 54.34 -45.60 -14.78
C SER A 511 53.31 -46.70 -15.08
N GLU A 512 52.56 -46.46 -16.16
CA GLU A 512 52.23 -47.38 -17.29
C GLU A 512 51.79 -48.84 -17.04
N GLY A 513 50.75 -49.27 -17.78
CA GLY A 513 50.78 -50.60 -18.42
C GLY A 513 49.56 -51.53 -18.23
N THR A 514 48.82 -51.72 -19.34
CA THR A 514 48.16 -52.97 -19.78
C THR A 514 47.20 -53.77 -18.87
N LEU A 515 45.93 -53.84 -19.32
CA LEU A 515 45.09 -55.04 -19.56
C LEU A 515 45.21 -56.28 -18.64
N GLY A 516 44.07 -56.71 -18.08
CA GLY A 516 43.84 -58.03 -17.48
C GLY A 516 42.33 -58.37 -17.44
N TYR A 517 41.97 -59.66 -17.50
CA TYR A 517 40.60 -60.16 -17.74
C TYR A 517 40.26 -61.38 -16.86
N ASP A 518 39.08 -61.34 -16.21
CA ASP A 518 38.35 -62.39 -15.45
C ASP A 518 39.17 -63.21 -14.37
N MET A 519 38.62 -63.85 -13.32
CA MET A 519 37.28 -64.40 -13.05
C MET A 519 37.12 -64.73 -11.54
N ASN A 520 35.89 -64.72 -10.99
CA ASN A 520 35.41 -65.48 -9.80
C ASN A 520 36.08 -65.21 -8.39
N SER A 521 35.40 -65.31 -7.23
CA SER A 521 34.10 -65.93 -6.91
C SER A 521 33.40 -65.43 -5.61
N ARG A 522 32.06 -65.37 -5.68
CA ARG A 522 31.00 -65.67 -4.67
C ARG A 522 30.97 -65.08 -3.22
N SER A 523 29.72 -64.73 -2.86
CA SER A 523 29.10 -64.62 -1.51
C SER A 523 29.25 -63.29 -0.75
N GLY A 524 28.17 -62.64 -0.27
CA GLY A 524 26.74 -62.91 -0.51
C GLY A 524 25.78 -62.07 0.38
N GLY A 525 24.55 -61.85 -0.11
CA GLY A 525 23.39 -61.32 0.66
C GLY A 525 23.22 -59.79 0.71
N GLY A 526 21.98 -59.30 0.51
CA GLY A 526 21.59 -57.90 0.78
C GLY A 526 21.02 -57.10 -0.41
N ASP A 527 19.70 -57.12 -0.55
CA ASP A 527 18.78 -56.10 -1.07
C ASP A 527 18.91 -55.44 -2.47
N SER A 528 17.74 -55.44 -3.15
CA SER A 528 17.17 -54.32 -3.91
C SER A 528 17.95 -53.70 -5.08
N ARG A 529 17.99 -54.39 -6.23
CA ARG A 529 18.29 -53.78 -7.54
C ARG A 529 17.40 -54.31 -8.68
N THR A 530 16.43 -53.51 -9.11
CA THR A 530 15.77 -53.63 -10.43
C THR A 530 16.50 -52.73 -11.44
N SER A 531 16.98 -53.30 -12.55
CA SER A 531 17.69 -52.54 -13.59
C SER A 531 17.60 -53.23 -14.96
N LEU A 532 16.88 -52.60 -15.89
CA LEU A 532 16.94 -52.78 -17.36
C LEU A 532 16.32 -51.52 -18.01
N MET A 533 16.73 -51.02 -19.18
CA MET A 533 18.08 -50.77 -19.75
C MET A 533 17.93 -49.58 -20.73
N ILE A 534 18.91 -48.67 -20.80
CA ILE A 534 19.00 -47.61 -21.83
C ILE A 534 20.48 -47.51 -22.27
N PRO A 535 20.80 -47.38 -23.58
CA PRO A 535 22.17 -47.50 -24.09
C PRO A 535 23.04 -46.24 -23.86
N PRO A 536 24.39 -46.37 -23.90
CA PRO A 536 25.31 -45.29 -23.53
C PRO A 536 25.59 -44.32 -24.69
N SER A 537 24.79 -43.26 -24.81
CA SER A 537 25.15 -42.06 -25.58
C SER A 537 24.37 -40.83 -25.13
N ALA A 538 25.08 -39.71 -24.95
CA ALA A 538 24.62 -38.38 -24.52
C ALA A 538 24.47 -38.10 -23.01
N ASP A 539 24.69 -36.82 -22.69
CA ASP A 539 24.31 -36.04 -21.50
C ASP A 539 24.81 -36.42 -20.09
N GLN A 540 26.03 -35.94 -19.79
CA GLN A 540 26.24 -35.15 -18.57
C GLN A 540 26.34 -33.66 -18.94
N ARG A 541 25.24 -32.91 -18.76
CA ARG A 541 25.21 -31.44 -18.82
C ARG A 541 24.20 -30.88 -17.83
N TYR A 542 24.59 -30.76 -16.55
CA TYR A 542 24.13 -29.70 -15.63
C TYR A 542 25.04 -29.62 -14.39
N SER A 543 26.26 -29.13 -14.61
CA SER A 543 27.17 -28.70 -13.55
C SER A 543 28.04 -27.57 -14.08
N SER A 544 28.04 -26.41 -13.44
CA SER A 544 28.94 -25.28 -13.71
C SER A 544 30.34 -25.55 -13.16
N TYR A 545 30.91 -26.69 -13.56
CA TYR A 545 32.26 -27.10 -13.21
C TYR A 545 33.23 -26.51 -14.22
N MET A 546 33.77 -25.33 -13.91
CA MET A 546 34.94 -24.78 -14.62
C MET A 546 36.11 -25.74 -14.39
N GLY A 547 36.51 -26.48 -15.43
CA GLY A 547 37.62 -27.42 -15.36
C GLY A 547 38.96 -26.72 -15.20
N GLU A 548 39.94 -27.41 -14.61
CA GLU A 548 41.31 -26.90 -14.38
C GLU A 548 42.14 -26.85 -15.68
N SER A 549 41.68 -26.10 -16.67
CA SER A 549 42.39 -25.86 -17.94
C SER A 549 42.35 -24.41 -18.41
N GLU A 550 42.17 -23.45 -17.48
CA GLU A 550 42.62 -22.09 -17.73
C GLU A 550 44.14 -22.02 -17.52
N GLY A 551 44.89 -21.89 -18.63
CA GLY A 551 46.18 -21.21 -18.57
C GLY A 551 45.99 -19.74 -18.14
N PRO A 552 47.07 -18.99 -17.85
CA PRO A 552 46.93 -17.60 -17.43
C PRO A 552 46.09 -16.81 -18.43
N GLY A 553 45.00 -16.22 -17.95
CA GLY A 553 44.10 -15.40 -18.77
C GLY A 553 44.88 -14.27 -19.47
N PRO A 554 44.40 -13.79 -20.64
CA PRO A 554 45.17 -12.93 -21.53
C PRO A 554 45.83 -11.75 -20.79
N ALA A 555 47.17 -11.77 -20.77
CA ALA A 555 47.96 -10.77 -20.07
C ALA A 555 47.62 -9.37 -20.60
N GLY A 556 47.26 -8.45 -19.69
CA GLY A 556 46.79 -7.10 -20.04
C GLY A 556 45.29 -6.97 -20.32
N PHE A 557 44.46 -8.01 -20.16
CA PHE A 557 42.99 -7.85 -20.23
C PHE A 557 42.41 -7.14 -19.01
N ILE A 558 42.86 -7.50 -17.81
CA ILE A 558 42.44 -6.85 -16.56
C ILE A 558 43.24 -5.54 -16.41
N HIS A 559 42.56 -4.45 -16.03
CA HIS A 559 43.18 -3.13 -15.89
C HIS A 559 44.15 -3.10 -14.69
N GLU A 560 45.34 -2.52 -14.86
CA GLU A 560 46.41 -2.56 -13.84
C GLU A 560 45.99 -1.95 -12.50
N ALA A 561 45.17 -0.89 -12.53
CA ALA A 561 44.66 -0.22 -11.33
C ALA A 561 43.48 -0.93 -10.61
N VAL A 562 43.17 -2.19 -10.92
CA VAL A 562 42.11 -2.96 -10.23
C VAL A 562 42.38 -3.09 -8.72
N VAL A 563 41.33 -2.87 -7.92
CA VAL A 563 41.40 -2.97 -6.45
C VAL A 563 41.58 -4.45 -6.04
N PRO A 564 42.66 -4.83 -5.34
CA PRO A 564 42.90 -6.22 -4.95
C PRO A 564 41.78 -6.79 -4.06
N GLN A 565 41.49 -8.07 -4.25
CA GLN A 565 40.46 -8.77 -3.50
C GLN A 565 41.02 -9.30 -2.16
N PRO A 566 40.36 -9.02 -1.02
CA PRO A 566 40.75 -9.58 0.27
C PRO A 566 40.51 -11.10 0.34
N PRO A 567 41.19 -11.83 1.23
CA PRO A 567 40.93 -13.25 1.45
C PRO A 567 39.47 -13.52 1.87
N PRO A 568 38.83 -14.62 1.43
CA PRO A 568 37.44 -14.94 1.79
C PRO A 568 37.17 -15.12 3.30
N GLU A 569 38.21 -15.39 4.09
CA GLU A 569 38.19 -15.43 5.56
C GLU A 569 38.02 -14.05 6.21
N TRP A 570 38.20 -12.96 5.46
CA TRP A 570 38.21 -11.59 6.00
C TRP A 570 36.79 -11.04 6.22
N GLN A 571 36.35 -11.07 7.48
CA GLN A 571 35.01 -10.66 7.91
C GLN A 571 35.04 -9.41 8.82
N PRO A 572 35.42 -8.21 8.30
CA PRO A 572 35.65 -7.01 9.12
C PRO A 572 34.45 -6.60 9.98
N PHE A 573 33.24 -6.81 9.48
CA PHE A 573 31.98 -6.41 10.14
C PHE A 573 31.25 -7.55 10.89
N GLY A 574 31.88 -8.72 11.01
CA GLY A 574 31.28 -9.92 11.61
C GLY A 574 30.43 -10.77 10.66
N TYR A 575 30.55 -10.56 9.35
CA TYR A 575 29.92 -11.38 8.31
C TYR A 575 30.82 -11.42 7.05
N PRO A 576 30.72 -12.48 6.21
CA PRO A 576 31.49 -12.57 4.96
C PRO A 576 31.00 -11.56 3.92
N LEU A 577 31.94 -10.96 3.18
CA LEU A 577 31.62 -9.96 2.18
C LEU A 577 30.86 -10.57 0.99
N ALA A 578 29.94 -9.76 0.43
CA ALA A 578 29.18 -10.02 -0.78
C ALA A 578 29.44 -8.90 -1.80
N HIS A 579 29.53 -9.22 -3.09
CA HIS A 579 29.73 -8.22 -4.15
C HIS A 579 28.43 -7.48 -4.46
N SER A 580 28.48 -6.15 -4.43
CA SER A 580 27.34 -5.26 -4.59
C SER A 580 27.50 -4.27 -5.74
N ILE A 581 26.47 -4.17 -6.59
CA ILE A 581 26.33 -3.11 -7.59
C ILE A 581 25.61 -1.93 -6.92
N CYS A 582 26.12 -0.73 -7.07
CA CYS A 582 25.47 0.52 -6.67
C CYS A 582 24.93 1.20 -7.94
N LEU A 583 23.67 0.91 -8.27
CA LEU A 583 22.97 1.48 -9.42
C LEU A 583 22.50 2.91 -9.10
N VAL A 584 22.94 3.88 -9.91
CA VAL A 584 22.46 5.26 -9.89
C VAL A 584 21.86 5.59 -11.25
N THR A 585 20.56 5.87 -11.29
CA THR A 585 19.88 6.28 -12.53
C THR A 585 19.78 7.80 -12.62
N THR A 586 20.35 8.38 -13.69
CA THR A 586 20.33 9.82 -13.96
C THR A 586 19.47 10.12 -15.20
N TYR A 587 18.93 11.34 -15.28
CA TYR A 587 18.11 11.82 -16.38
C TYR A 587 18.35 13.31 -16.70
N SER A 588 18.25 14.19 -15.71
CA SER A 588 18.38 15.64 -15.89
C SER A 588 18.88 16.36 -14.64
N GLU A 589 19.49 15.61 -13.74
CA GLU A 589 20.12 16.10 -12.51
C GLU A 589 21.45 16.79 -12.85
N GLY A 590 21.77 17.85 -12.12
CA GLY A 590 22.97 18.66 -12.31
C GLY A 590 24.21 18.10 -11.60
N GLU A 591 25.37 18.72 -11.85
CA GLU A 591 26.66 18.19 -11.37
C GLU A 591 26.68 17.99 -9.84
N GLU A 592 26.27 19.00 -9.06
CA GLU A 592 26.37 18.94 -7.60
C GLU A 592 25.52 17.82 -6.98
N GLY A 593 24.36 17.49 -7.57
CA GLY A 593 23.51 16.38 -7.11
C GLY A 593 24.18 15.03 -7.37
N ILE A 594 24.60 14.81 -8.62
CA ILE A 594 25.26 13.57 -9.06
C ILE A 594 26.56 13.36 -8.27
N ARG A 595 27.41 14.40 -8.16
CA ARG A 595 28.67 14.36 -7.40
C ARG A 595 28.40 14.05 -5.92
N THR A 596 27.44 14.73 -5.29
CA THR A 596 27.06 14.46 -3.87
C THR A 596 26.62 13.01 -3.64
N THR A 597 25.90 12.42 -4.61
CA THR A 597 25.47 11.02 -4.54
C THR A 597 26.66 10.07 -4.69
N LEU A 598 27.47 10.24 -5.74
CA LEU A 598 28.62 9.36 -6.04
C LEU A 598 29.72 9.46 -4.96
N ASP A 599 30.06 10.67 -4.49
CA ASP A 599 30.95 10.94 -3.35
C ASP A 599 30.52 10.11 -2.12
N SER A 600 29.22 10.08 -1.83
CA SER A 600 28.66 9.41 -0.65
C SER A 600 28.69 7.89 -0.76
N ILE A 601 28.52 7.33 -1.97
CA ILE A 601 28.62 5.90 -2.25
C ILE A 601 30.09 5.46 -2.19
N ALA A 602 30.99 6.25 -2.79
CA ALA A 602 32.43 5.99 -2.80
C ALA A 602 33.01 5.98 -1.37
N THR A 603 32.61 6.92 -0.50
CA THR A 603 33.11 7.06 0.88
C THR A 603 32.37 6.26 1.97
N THR A 604 31.52 5.29 1.60
CA THR A 604 30.95 4.32 2.56
C THR A 604 32.03 3.42 3.18
N GLU A 605 31.80 2.92 4.40
CA GLU A 605 32.72 2.00 5.11
C GLU A 605 32.96 0.67 4.36
N TYR A 606 32.09 0.31 3.41
CA TYR A 606 32.11 -1.00 2.78
C TYR A 606 33.20 -1.11 1.68
N PRO A 607 34.06 -2.16 1.69
CA PRO A 607 35.24 -2.28 0.83
C PRO A 607 34.99 -2.10 -0.68
N ASN A 608 35.81 -1.27 -1.31
CA ASN A 608 35.67 -0.97 -2.74
C ASN A 608 36.02 -2.15 -3.68
N SER A 609 36.72 -3.17 -3.19
CA SER A 609 36.89 -4.44 -3.90
C SER A 609 35.57 -5.20 -4.10
N HIS A 610 34.56 -4.93 -3.26
CA HIS A 610 33.24 -5.57 -3.30
C HIS A 610 32.12 -4.60 -3.73
N LYS A 611 32.48 -3.44 -4.31
CA LYS A 611 31.57 -2.35 -4.72
C LYS A 611 31.83 -1.99 -6.19
N LEU A 612 30.78 -1.95 -7.01
CA LEU A 612 30.81 -1.38 -8.36
C LEU A 612 29.83 -0.22 -8.43
N ILE A 613 30.27 0.97 -8.83
CA ILE A 613 29.37 2.07 -9.18
C ILE A 613 28.89 1.85 -10.62
N LEU A 614 27.56 1.80 -10.82
CA LEU A 614 26.95 1.70 -12.14
C LEU A 614 26.00 2.87 -12.35
N VAL A 615 26.39 3.83 -13.18
CA VAL A 615 25.56 4.98 -13.54
C VAL A 615 24.88 4.70 -14.88
N ILE A 616 23.57 4.97 -14.98
CA ILE A 616 22.82 4.82 -16.24
C ILE A 616 22.09 6.13 -16.55
N CYS A 617 22.54 6.83 -17.59
CA CYS A 617 21.93 8.06 -18.09
C CYS A 617 20.78 7.75 -19.06
N ASP A 618 19.56 8.16 -18.70
CA ASP A 618 18.34 7.93 -19.47
C ASP A 618 18.16 8.93 -20.63
N GLY A 619 19.11 8.94 -21.55
CA GLY A 619 19.13 9.79 -22.75
C GLY A 619 20.22 10.88 -22.71
N ILE A 620 20.43 11.53 -23.85
CA ILE A 620 21.29 12.72 -23.95
C ILE A 620 20.42 13.95 -23.63
N ILE A 621 20.44 14.36 -22.37
CA ILE A 621 19.53 15.36 -21.80
C ILE A 621 20.33 16.42 -21.04
N LYS A 622 19.90 17.68 -21.17
CA LYS A 622 20.49 18.84 -20.48
C LYS A 622 19.52 19.41 -19.44
N GLY A 623 20.00 19.54 -18.21
CA GLY A 623 19.25 20.09 -17.08
C GLY A 623 18.91 21.57 -17.28
N LYS A 624 17.87 22.06 -16.58
CA LYS A 624 17.41 23.45 -16.70
C LYS A 624 18.25 24.38 -15.81
N GLY A 625 19.43 24.76 -16.31
CA GLY A 625 20.38 25.65 -15.64
C GLY A 625 21.83 25.21 -15.82
N GLU A 626 22.06 23.94 -16.14
CA GLU A 626 23.37 23.35 -16.38
C GLU A 626 24.01 23.87 -17.68
N GLU A 627 25.35 23.84 -17.76
CA GLU A 627 26.10 24.12 -18.99
C GLU A 627 26.31 22.86 -19.85
N PHE A 628 26.47 21.70 -19.22
CA PHE A 628 26.70 20.40 -19.87
C PHE A 628 25.44 19.52 -19.82
N SER A 629 25.42 18.46 -20.62
CA SER A 629 24.41 17.40 -20.51
C SER A 629 24.75 16.42 -19.38
N THR A 630 23.73 15.77 -18.82
CA THR A 630 23.90 14.80 -17.71
C THR A 630 24.90 13.67 -18.05
N PRO A 631 24.99 13.14 -19.28
CA PRO A 631 26.07 12.22 -19.67
C PRO A 631 27.48 12.81 -19.64
N GLU A 632 27.67 14.03 -20.13
CA GLU A 632 28.99 14.71 -20.12
C GLU A 632 29.44 15.00 -18.68
N ILE A 633 28.50 15.41 -17.82
CA ILE A 633 28.69 15.56 -16.38
C ILE A 633 29.17 14.25 -15.74
N CYS A 634 28.57 13.10 -16.10
CA CYS A 634 28.97 11.80 -15.57
C CYS A 634 30.33 11.33 -16.12
N LEU A 635 30.68 11.68 -17.37
CA LEU A 635 31.99 11.41 -17.96
C LEU A 635 33.10 12.21 -17.26
N GLY A 636 32.84 13.48 -16.92
CA GLY A 636 33.73 14.34 -16.12
C GLY A 636 33.88 13.92 -14.65
N MET A 637 33.32 12.78 -14.25
CA MET A 637 33.53 12.13 -12.95
C MET A 637 34.18 10.75 -13.08
N MET A 638 34.85 10.48 -14.21
CA MET A 638 35.58 9.24 -14.46
C MET A 638 37.03 9.54 -14.84
N LYS A 639 37.92 8.62 -14.48
CA LYS A 639 39.31 8.57 -14.94
C LYS A 639 39.78 7.13 -15.12
N ASP A 640 41.01 6.96 -15.62
CA ASP A 640 41.66 5.67 -15.84
C ASP A 640 40.75 4.70 -16.62
N HIS A 641 40.32 5.14 -17.81
CA HIS A 641 39.36 4.43 -18.63
C HIS A 641 39.95 3.18 -19.31
N ALA A 642 39.19 2.09 -19.35
CA ALA A 642 39.62 0.82 -19.96
C ALA A 642 39.44 0.76 -21.50
N VAL A 643 38.90 1.83 -22.09
CA VAL A 643 38.80 2.21 -23.52
C VAL A 643 38.69 3.75 -23.54
N LEU A 644 39.38 4.45 -24.43
CA LEU A 644 39.35 5.93 -24.43
C LEU A 644 37.95 6.47 -24.80
N PRO A 645 37.47 7.58 -24.19
CA PRO A 645 36.09 8.04 -24.39
C PRO A 645 35.67 8.29 -25.85
N ASP A 646 36.60 8.73 -26.70
CA ASP A 646 36.38 8.97 -28.13
C ASP A 646 36.25 7.69 -28.97
N GLU A 647 36.84 6.59 -28.50
CA GLU A 647 36.79 5.28 -29.17
C GLU A 647 35.47 4.53 -28.88
N VAL A 648 34.73 4.92 -27.84
CA VAL A 648 33.53 4.22 -27.37
C VAL A 648 32.38 4.34 -28.37
N GLN A 649 32.04 3.20 -28.97
CA GLN A 649 30.95 3.05 -29.93
C GLN A 649 29.57 2.90 -29.25
N PRO A 650 28.48 3.32 -29.92
CA PRO A 650 27.13 3.04 -29.47
C PRO A 650 26.69 1.62 -29.92
N HIS A 651 26.21 0.81 -28.98
CA HIS A 651 25.72 -0.54 -29.27
C HIS A 651 24.18 -0.61 -29.19
N SER A 652 23.57 -1.43 -30.05
CA SER A 652 22.11 -1.59 -30.13
C SER A 652 21.57 -2.50 -29.03
N TYR A 653 20.42 -2.12 -28.45
CA TYR A 653 19.68 -2.95 -27.50
C TYR A 653 18.16 -2.84 -27.69
N VAL A 654 17.42 -3.78 -27.08
CA VAL A 654 15.95 -3.80 -27.07
C VAL A 654 15.46 -2.97 -25.89
N ALA A 655 14.82 -1.84 -26.17
CA ALA A 655 14.27 -0.93 -25.17
C ALA A 655 12.80 -1.21 -24.82
N VAL A 656 12.41 -0.81 -23.62
CA VAL A 656 11.04 -0.90 -23.07
C VAL A 656 10.18 0.24 -23.63
N ALA A 657 9.75 0.08 -24.89
CA ALA A 657 8.97 1.07 -25.63
C ALA A 657 7.94 0.44 -26.60
N SER A 658 7.22 1.31 -27.32
CA SER A 658 6.34 0.97 -28.45
C SER A 658 6.99 1.29 -29.80
N GLY A 659 6.51 0.62 -30.86
CA GLY A 659 6.91 0.88 -32.24
C GLY A 659 8.42 0.84 -32.46
N ALA A 660 8.91 1.67 -33.39
CA ALA A 660 10.32 1.80 -33.75
C ALA A 660 11.22 2.17 -32.55
N LYS A 661 10.68 2.84 -31.53
CA LYS A 661 11.43 3.26 -30.32
C LYS A 661 11.93 2.09 -29.47
N ARG A 662 11.47 0.85 -29.76
CA ARG A 662 12.01 -0.39 -29.20
C ARG A 662 13.44 -0.68 -29.64
N HIS A 663 13.89 -0.14 -30.76
CA HIS A 663 15.33 -0.05 -31.05
C HIS A 663 15.87 1.19 -30.35
N ASN A 664 16.88 1.01 -29.51
CA ASN A 664 17.66 2.08 -28.92
C ASN A 664 19.14 1.70 -28.97
N MET A 665 20.02 2.68 -28.79
CA MET A 665 21.46 2.45 -28.68
C MET A 665 22.01 3.12 -27.43
N ALA A 666 23.07 2.55 -26.86
CA ALA A 666 23.77 3.12 -25.73
C ALA A 666 25.28 2.93 -25.84
N LYS A 667 26.05 3.87 -25.29
CA LYS A 667 27.50 3.80 -25.12
C LYS A 667 27.86 3.28 -23.73
N ILE A 668 28.96 2.54 -23.61
CA ILE A 668 29.46 2.00 -22.34
C ILE A 668 30.87 2.51 -22.07
N TYR A 669 31.03 3.22 -20.97
CA TYR A 669 32.31 3.69 -20.47
C TYR A 669 32.66 2.90 -19.21
N SER A 670 33.91 2.48 -19.08
CA SER A 670 34.41 1.71 -17.93
C SER A 670 35.74 2.29 -17.48
N GLY A 671 35.92 2.44 -16.18
CA GLY A 671 37.10 3.05 -15.56
C GLY A 671 36.92 3.15 -14.04
N PHE A 672 37.40 4.23 -13.45
CA PHE A 672 37.33 4.49 -12.01
C PHE A 672 36.69 5.84 -11.73
N TYR A 673 36.04 5.97 -10.57
CA TYR A 673 35.44 7.23 -10.14
C TYR A 673 36.52 8.31 -9.91
N ASP A 674 36.23 9.53 -10.33
CA ASP A 674 37.05 10.70 -10.00
C ASP A 674 36.30 11.72 -9.13
N TYR A 675 36.97 12.08 -8.03
CA TYR A 675 36.55 13.10 -7.08
C TYR A 675 36.77 14.52 -7.63
N GLY A 676 37.71 14.70 -8.56
CA GLY A 676 38.11 15.99 -9.14
C GLY A 676 39.01 16.84 -8.24
N ASP A 677 39.79 17.75 -8.83
CA ASP A 677 40.79 18.57 -8.12
C ASP A 677 40.19 19.44 -7.01
N ASN A 678 38.98 19.97 -7.24
CA ASN A 678 38.23 20.81 -6.30
C ASN A 678 37.32 20.00 -5.34
N SER A 679 37.64 18.71 -5.10
CA SER A 679 36.79 17.85 -4.26
C SER A 679 36.63 18.35 -2.83
N ARG A 680 35.40 18.22 -2.30
CA ARG A 680 35.09 18.45 -0.88
C ARG A 680 35.58 17.33 0.04
N ILE A 681 36.15 16.25 -0.51
CA ILE A 681 36.66 15.09 0.23
C ILE A 681 38.19 15.19 0.36
N PRO A 682 38.75 15.17 1.60
CA PRO A 682 40.20 15.16 1.81
C PRO A 682 40.88 13.99 1.09
N LEU A 683 42.07 14.22 0.53
CA LEU A 683 42.85 13.24 -0.24
C LEU A 683 43.02 11.89 0.48
N GLU A 684 43.21 11.90 1.81
CA GLU A 684 43.26 10.70 2.67
C GLU A 684 42.04 9.76 2.54
N LYS A 685 40.88 10.30 2.13
CA LYS A 685 39.62 9.59 1.96
C LYS A 685 39.23 9.35 0.50
N GLN A 686 40.02 9.82 -0.45
CA GLN A 686 39.76 9.60 -1.88
C GLN A 686 40.23 8.18 -2.25
N GLN A 687 39.30 7.23 -2.16
CA GLN A 687 39.58 5.82 -2.41
C GLN A 687 39.26 5.45 -3.86
N ARG A 688 40.08 4.58 -4.47
CA ARG A 688 39.81 4.07 -5.82
C ARG A 688 38.57 3.17 -5.81
N VAL A 689 37.56 3.53 -6.61
CA VAL A 689 36.31 2.77 -6.78
C VAL A 689 36.08 2.51 -8.27
N PRO A 690 35.82 1.26 -8.70
CA PRO A 690 35.50 0.98 -10.10
C PRO A 690 34.12 1.54 -10.46
N MET A 691 34.03 2.15 -11.66
CA MET A 691 32.83 2.78 -12.17
C MET A 691 32.56 2.38 -13.62
N MET A 692 31.29 2.05 -13.89
CA MET A 692 30.75 1.90 -15.24
C MET A 692 29.66 2.95 -15.46
N LEU A 693 29.64 3.54 -16.65
CA LEU A 693 28.67 4.53 -17.09
C LEU A 693 28.03 4.07 -18.40
N VAL A 694 26.71 3.90 -18.40
CA VAL A 694 25.91 3.53 -19.58
C VAL A 694 25.10 4.74 -20.03
N VAL A 695 25.38 5.24 -21.23
CA VAL A 695 24.73 6.44 -21.80
C VAL A 695 23.80 6.03 -22.93
N LYS A 696 22.48 6.09 -22.72
CA LYS A 696 21.52 5.91 -23.82
C LYS A 696 21.62 7.10 -24.78
N CYS A 697 21.87 6.85 -26.07
CA CYS A 697 22.08 7.90 -27.07
C CYS A 697 20.95 8.02 -28.10
N GLY A 698 20.11 7.00 -28.25
CA GLY A 698 19.16 6.91 -29.37
C GLY A 698 19.80 6.24 -30.58
N THR A 699 18.98 5.86 -31.56
CA THR A 699 19.48 5.58 -32.91
C THR A 699 19.95 6.89 -33.57
N PRO A 700 20.77 6.85 -34.65
CA PRO A 700 21.16 8.05 -35.38
C PRO A 700 19.97 8.91 -35.84
N ASP A 701 18.84 8.28 -36.15
CA ASP A 701 17.57 8.93 -36.53
C ASP A 701 16.90 9.71 -35.37
N GLU A 702 17.23 9.39 -34.11
CA GLU A 702 16.74 10.12 -32.93
C GLU A 702 17.67 11.26 -32.47
N ALA A 703 18.90 11.35 -32.99
CA ALA A 703 19.90 12.32 -32.53
C ALA A 703 19.48 13.80 -32.73
N THR A 704 18.58 14.07 -33.67
CA THR A 704 18.02 15.41 -33.94
C THR A 704 16.74 15.71 -33.14
N LYS A 705 16.22 14.76 -32.36
CA LYS A 705 14.99 14.92 -31.56
C LYS A 705 15.29 15.58 -30.21
N SER A 706 14.25 16.11 -29.57
CA SER A 706 14.39 16.88 -28.33
C SER A 706 14.79 16.07 -27.08
N LYS A 707 14.68 14.74 -27.11
CA LYS A 707 15.06 13.82 -26.02
C LYS A 707 15.67 12.50 -26.57
N PRO A 708 16.87 12.51 -27.19
CA PRO A 708 17.46 11.33 -27.83
C PRO A 708 17.74 10.21 -26.81
N GLY A 709 17.38 8.96 -27.15
CA GLY A 709 17.69 7.78 -26.34
C GLY A 709 16.93 7.65 -25.02
N ASN A 710 16.14 8.65 -24.62
CA ASN A 710 15.33 8.61 -23.40
C ASN A 710 14.23 7.55 -23.50
N ARG A 711 14.09 6.71 -22.46
CA ARG A 711 13.11 5.61 -22.37
C ARG A 711 12.50 5.40 -20.97
N GLY A 712 13.00 6.07 -19.93
CA GLY A 712 12.49 6.03 -18.56
C GLY A 712 13.39 5.27 -17.58
N LYS A 713 13.25 5.55 -16.27
CA LYS A 713 13.94 4.86 -15.17
C LYS A 713 13.72 3.34 -15.21
N ARG A 714 12.50 2.89 -15.54
CA ARG A 714 12.14 1.48 -15.74
C ARG A 714 13.00 0.79 -16.81
N ASP A 715 13.26 1.46 -17.94
CA ASP A 715 14.15 0.94 -18.99
C ASP A 715 15.61 0.89 -18.50
N SER A 716 16.07 1.89 -17.74
CA SER A 716 17.41 1.86 -17.12
C SER A 716 17.59 0.70 -16.13
N GLN A 717 16.58 0.40 -15.31
CA GLN A 717 16.57 -0.76 -14.42
C GLN A 717 16.52 -2.08 -15.21
N ILE A 718 15.72 -2.16 -16.27
CA ILE A 718 15.63 -3.34 -17.14
C ILE A 718 16.95 -3.66 -17.86
N ILE A 719 17.76 -2.67 -18.26
CA ILE A 719 19.11 -2.92 -18.81
C ILE A 719 19.94 -3.77 -17.83
N LEU A 720 19.98 -3.40 -16.55
CA LEU A 720 20.71 -4.18 -15.53
C LEU A 720 20.05 -5.55 -15.26
N MET A 721 18.72 -5.61 -15.16
CA MET A 721 18.00 -6.85 -14.83
C MET A 721 18.09 -7.89 -15.96
N SER A 722 17.94 -7.46 -17.22
CA SER A 722 18.14 -8.28 -18.44
C SER A 722 19.58 -8.79 -18.53
N PHE A 723 20.56 -7.91 -18.31
CA PHE A 723 21.97 -8.26 -18.29
C PHE A 723 22.26 -9.36 -17.26
N LEU A 724 21.82 -9.18 -16.00
CA LEU A 724 22.04 -10.15 -14.93
C LEU A 724 21.31 -11.48 -15.17
N GLN A 725 20.10 -11.47 -15.72
CA GLN A 725 19.40 -12.69 -16.15
C GLN A 725 20.25 -13.46 -17.17
N LYS A 726 20.66 -12.79 -18.26
CA LYS A 726 21.38 -13.45 -19.36
C LYS A 726 22.73 -14.00 -18.94
N VAL A 727 23.41 -13.33 -18.02
CA VAL A 727 24.64 -13.82 -17.38
C VAL A 727 24.38 -15.07 -16.54
N MET A 728 23.33 -15.07 -15.71
CA MET A 728 23.03 -16.20 -14.82
C MET A 728 22.53 -17.46 -15.56
N PHE A 729 21.90 -17.32 -16.73
CA PHE A 729 21.33 -18.44 -17.49
C PHE A 729 22.14 -18.84 -18.75
N ASP A 730 23.27 -18.16 -19.04
CA ASP A 730 23.98 -18.22 -20.34
C ASP A 730 22.99 -18.10 -21.52
N GLU A 731 22.24 -17.01 -21.55
CA GLU A 731 21.32 -16.70 -22.65
C GLU A 731 22.00 -15.89 -23.77
N ARG A 732 21.28 -15.69 -24.88
CA ARG A 732 21.75 -14.77 -25.92
C ARG A 732 21.68 -13.33 -25.42
N MET A 733 22.80 -12.64 -25.50
CA MET A 733 22.96 -11.23 -25.14
C MET A 733 23.08 -10.34 -26.38
N THR A 734 22.83 -9.05 -26.18
CA THR A 734 23.14 -7.98 -27.14
C THR A 734 24.62 -7.63 -27.09
N GLU A 735 25.12 -6.90 -28.10
CA GLU A 735 26.47 -6.31 -28.06
C GLU A 735 26.66 -5.35 -26.87
N LEU A 736 25.60 -4.63 -26.47
CA LEU A 736 25.61 -3.78 -25.28
C LEU A 736 25.89 -4.61 -24.02
N GLU A 737 25.14 -5.71 -23.84
CA GLU A 737 25.30 -6.60 -22.69
C GLU A 737 26.66 -7.34 -22.72
N PHE A 738 27.22 -7.61 -23.90
CA PHE A 738 28.58 -8.16 -24.06
C PHE A 738 29.66 -7.18 -23.59
N GLU A 739 29.64 -5.91 -24.01
CA GLU A 739 30.63 -4.94 -23.53
C GLU A 739 30.36 -4.45 -22.09
N MET A 740 29.13 -4.59 -21.56
CA MET A 740 28.89 -4.49 -20.11
C MET A 740 29.60 -5.62 -19.36
N PHE A 741 29.53 -6.86 -19.86
CA PHE A 741 30.23 -8.00 -19.26
C PHE A 741 31.73 -7.78 -19.22
N ASN A 742 32.32 -7.44 -20.37
CA ASN A 742 33.76 -7.22 -20.51
C ASN A 742 34.21 -6.00 -19.69
N GLY A 743 33.46 -4.89 -19.75
CA GLY A 743 33.79 -3.66 -19.03
C GLY A 743 33.80 -3.84 -17.52
N ILE A 744 32.84 -4.59 -16.94
CA ILE A 744 32.84 -4.93 -15.51
C ILE A 744 34.07 -5.78 -15.18
N TRP A 745 34.31 -6.87 -15.93
CA TRP A 745 35.41 -7.79 -15.65
C TRP A 745 36.78 -7.11 -15.74
N LYS A 746 36.98 -6.22 -16.72
CA LYS A 746 38.19 -5.40 -16.88
C LYS A 746 38.52 -4.54 -15.65
N ILE A 747 37.52 -3.88 -15.05
CA ILE A 747 37.72 -2.86 -14.00
C ILE A 747 37.55 -3.39 -12.56
N THR A 748 37.07 -4.61 -12.38
CA THR A 748 36.92 -5.25 -11.04
C THR A 748 37.79 -6.50 -10.87
N GLY A 749 38.29 -7.09 -11.97
CA GLY A 749 38.96 -8.38 -12.00
C GLY A 749 38.03 -9.58 -11.79
N ILE A 750 36.71 -9.37 -11.66
CA ILE A 750 35.72 -10.39 -11.31
C ILE A 750 34.59 -10.42 -12.36
N SER A 751 34.14 -11.63 -12.72
CA SER A 751 33.02 -11.79 -13.66
C SER A 751 31.67 -11.35 -13.04
N PRO A 752 30.74 -10.77 -13.84
CA PRO A 752 29.46 -10.27 -13.34
C PRO A 752 28.58 -11.25 -12.55
N ASP A 753 28.76 -12.57 -12.69
CA ASP A 753 28.00 -13.56 -11.92
C ASP A 753 28.39 -13.59 -10.42
N PHE A 754 29.51 -13.03 -9.98
CA PHE A 754 29.81 -12.98 -8.54
C PHE A 754 28.94 -11.96 -7.77
N TYR A 755 28.21 -11.07 -8.45
CA TYR A 755 27.37 -10.07 -7.81
C TYR A 755 26.08 -10.68 -7.26
N GLU A 756 25.84 -10.50 -5.95
CA GLU A 756 24.70 -11.07 -5.23
C GLU A 756 23.60 -10.05 -4.95
N ILE A 757 23.96 -8.75 -4.95
CA ILE A 757 23.16 -7.66 -4.39
C ILE A 757 23.26 -6.43 -5.29
N VAL A 758 22.15 -5.68 -5.45
CA VAL A 758 22.14 -4.33 -6.02
C VAL A 758 21.53 -3.33 -5.03
N LEU A 759 22.27 -2.28 -4.71
CA LEU A 759 21.75 -1.04 -4.11
C LEU A 759 21.23 -0.16 -5.25
N MET A 760 20.01 0.38 -5.11
CA MET A 760 19.46 1.42 -5.99
C MET A 760 19.41 2.75 -5.24
N VAL A 761 19.94 3.80 -5.86
CA VAL A 761 20.00 5.16 -5.32
C VAL A 761 19.55 6.14 -6.40
N ASP A 762 18.69 7.11 -6.04
CA ASP A 762 18.37 8.22 -6.94
C ASP A 762 19.50 9.27 -6.89
N ALA A 763 19.75 9.94 -8.01
CA ALA A 763 20.94 10.80 -8.20
C ALA A 763 21.00 12.09 -7.36
N ASP A 764 20.06 12.31 -6.44
CA ASP A 764 19.98 13.42 -5.49
C ASP A 764 20.13 12.99 -4.01
N THR A 765 20.52 11.73 -3.76
CA THR A 765 20.42 11.09 -2.44
C THR A 765 21.80 10.77 -1.86
N LYS A 766 22.17 11.48 -0.78
CA LYS A 766 23.44 11.29 -0.05
C LYS A 766 23.31 10.12 0.94
N VAL A 767 24.13 9.09 0.79
CA VAL A 767 24.18 7.91 1.67
C VAL A 767 25.01 8.22 2.93
N TYR A 768 24.60 7.70 4.10
CA TYR A 768 25.40 7.81 5.34
C TYR A 768 26.40 6.63 5.46
N PRO A 769 27.66 6.82 5.88
CA PRO A 769 28.77 5.91 5.51
C PRO A 769 28.65 4.43 5.91
N ASP A 770 28.11 4.09 7.08
CA ASP A 770 27.94 2.70 7.55
C ASP A 770 26.67 2.02 7.01
N SER A 771 25.85 2.74 6.24
CA SER A 771 24.53 2.26 5.80
C SER A 771 24.62 1.11 4.80
N LEU A 772 25.59 1.14 3.89
CA LEU A 772 25.84 0.03 2.95
C LEU A 772 26.22 -1.25 3.70
N THR A 773 27.07 -1.12 4.73
CA THR A 773 27.43 -2.20 5.66
C THR A 773 26.21 -2.75 6.39
N HIS A 774 25.32 -1.90 6.89
CA HIS A 774 24.08 -2.33 7.55
C HIS A 774 23.07 -3.00 6.62
N MET A 775 22.95 -2.54 5.36
CA MET A 775 22.09 -3.17 4.36
C MET A 775 22.61 -4.55 3.93
N ILE A 776 23.92 -4.67 3.64
CA ILE A 776 24.52 -5.95 3.24
C ILE A 776 24.52 -6.93 4.43
N SER A 777 24.78 -6.47 5.66
CA SER A 777 24.60 -7.27 6.88
C SER A 777 23.22 -7.95 6.94
N ALA A 778 22.14 -7.20 6.69
CA ALA A 778 20.79 -7.74 6.71
C ALA A 778 20.60 -8.84 5.64
N MET A 779 21.05 -8.59 4.41
CA MET A 779 20.99 -9.58 3.31
C MET A 779 21.82 -10.84 3.60
N VAL A 780 23.04 -10.70 4.11
CA VAL A 780 23.94 -11.83 4.38
C VAL A 780 23.48 -12.66 5.58
N LYS A 781 22.85 -12.04 6.59
CA LYS A 781 22.31 -12.71 7.79
C LYS A 781 20.97 -13.45 7.56
N ASP A 782 20.20 -13.10 6.55
CA ASP A 782 18.89 -13.70 6.26
C ASP A 782 18.66 -13.91 4.74
N PRO A 783 18.99 -15.11 4.21
CA PRO A 783 18.82 -15.45 2.79
C PRO A 783 17.37 -15.42 2.27
N GLU A 784 16.35 -15.29 3.14
CA GLU A 784 14.94 -15.17 2.73
C GLU A 784 14.58 -13.73 2.35
N ILE A 785 15.36 -12.72 2.79
CA ILE A 785 15.19 -11.32 2.37
C ILE A 785 15.52 -11.19 0.88
N MET A 786 14.57 -10.68 0.09
CA MET A 786 14.73 -10.39 -1.34
C MET A 786 14.90 -8.90 -1.65
N GLY A 787 14.41 -8.03 -0.76
CA GLY A 787 14.54 -6.58 -0.88
C GLY A 787 14.46 -5.89 0.48
N LEU A 788 15.08 -4.72 0.60
CA LEU A 788 14.99 -3.88 1.80
C LEU A 788 15.15 -2.39 1.47
N CYS A 789 14.79 -1.52 2.41
CA CYS A 789 15.04 -0.08 2.32
C CYS A 789 15.56 0.51 3.64
N GLY A 790 16.28 1.63 3.54
CA GLY A 790 16.77 2.39 4.69
C GLY A 790 15.80 3.48 5.15
N GLU A 791 16.22 4.27 6.14
CA GLU A 791 15.53 5.49 6.55
C GLU A 791 15.94 6.66 5.63
N THR A 792 14.97 7.27 4.95
CA THR A 792 15.20 8.48 4.14
C THR A 792 14.89 9.73 4.97
N LYS A 793 15.92 10.48 5.35
CA LYS A 793 15.78 11.79 6.01
C LYS A 793 15.68 12.93 4.99
N ILE A 794 15.00 14.01 5.37
CA ILE A 794 14.94 15.24 4.57
C ILE A 794 16.13 16.13 4.93
N ALA A 795 16.88 16.61 3.95
CA ALA A 795 17.99 17.52 4.18
C ALA A 795 17.55 18.98 4.33
N ASN A 796 16.64 19.46 3.49
CA ASN A 796 16.21 20.86 3.43
C ASN A 796 15.02 21.19 4.36
N LYS A 797 14.99 20.62 5.58
CA LYS A 797 13.83 20.63 6.50
C LYS A 797 13.18 22.01 6.71
N ARG A 798 13.98 23.09 6.73
CA ARG A 798 13.55 24.47 7.04
C ARG A 798 13.51 25.43 5.83
N GLN A 799 13.77 24.96 4.60
CA GLN A 799 13.93 25.83 3.42
C GLN A 799 12.64 26.59 3.05
N SER A 800 11.47 25.94 3.14
CA SER A 800 10.19 26.59 2.88
C SER A 800 9.07 25.97 3.74
N TRP A 801 7.90 26.61 3.81
CA TRP A 801 6.74 25.99 4.47
C TRP A 801 6.35 24.64 3.83
N VAL A 802 6.66 24.44 2.54
CA VAL A 802 6.41 23.21 1.79
C VAL A 802 7.36 22.09 2.22
N SER A 803 8.63 22.40 2.50
CA SER A 803 9.57 21.42 3.09
C SER A 803 9.16 21.08 4.53
N MET A 804 8.73 22.08 5.31
CA MET A 804 8.35 21.92 6.72
C MET A 804 7.18 20.94 6.93
N ILE A 805 6.13 21.00 6.10
CA ILE A 805 4.98 20.08 6.22
C ILE A 805 5.30 18.62 5.87
N GLN A 806 6.43 18.35 5.23
CA GLN A 806 6.87 17.00 4.84
C GLN A 806 7.71 16.29 5.92
N VAL A 807 8.34 17.02 6.84
CA VAL A 807 9.31 16.45 7.81
C VAL A 807 8.70 15.32 8.66
N PHE A 808 7.47 15.50 9.13
CA PHE A 808 6.80 14.46 9.92
C PHE A 808 6.27 13.30 9.06
N GLU A 809 5.84 13.58 7.82
CA GLU A 809 5.30 12.57 6.91
C GLU A 809 6.36 11.54 6.49
N TYR A 810 7.59 12.00 6.20
CA TYR A 810 8.75 11.12 6.02
C TYR A 810 9.12 10.37 7.31
N PHE A 811 9.05 11.00 8.48
CA PHE A 811 9.35 10.34 9.75
C PHE A 811 8.38 9.19 10.05
N ILE A 812 7.07 9.44 9.95
CA ILE A 812 6.02 8.50 10.36
C ILE A 812 5.83 7.34 9.37
N SER A 813 6.02 7.60 8.07
CA SER A 813 6.00 6.55 7.03
C SER A 813 7.12 5.52 7.23
N HIS A 814 8.30 5.93 7.70
CA HIS A 814 9.36 5.00 8.09
C HIS A 814 9.11 4.37 9.47
N HIS A 815 8.94 5.17 10.51
CA HIS A 815 8.96 4.70 11.90
C HIS A 815 7.69 3.98 12.34
N GLN A 816 6.53 4.26 11.73
CA GLN A 816 5.27 3.55 12.01
C GLN A 816 4.91 2.58 10.89
N ALA A 817 4.72 3.06 9.65
CA ALA A 817 4.18 2.22 8.57
C ALA A 817 5.16 1.11 8.12
N LYS A 818 6.34 1.46 7.60
CA LYS A 818 7.35 0.47 7.20
C LYS A 818 7.81 -0.41 8.36
N SER A 819 7.98 0.16 9.57
CA SER A 819 8.26 -0.63 10.77
C SER A 819 7.22 -1.71 11.03
N PHE A 820 5.92 -1.38 10.91
CA PHE A 820 4.82 -2.33 11.05
C PHE A 820 4.86 -3.41 9.95
N GLU A 821 4.91 -3.02 8.67
CA GLU A 821 4.96 -3.97 7.54
C GLU A 821 6.17 -4.93 7.65
N SER A 822 7.31 -4.41 8.12
CA SER A 822 8.54 -5.16 8.29
C SER A 822 8.51 -6.17 9.44
N VAL A 823 7.49 -6.16 10.33
CA VAL A 823 7.24 -7.26 11.29
C VAL A 823 6.76 -8.51 10.56
N PHE A 824 5.93 -8.34 9.54
CA PHE A 824 5.41 -9.42 8.68
C PHE A 824 6.44 -9.83 7.61
N GLY A 825 7.49 -9.03 7.42
CA GLY A 825 8.43 -9.19 6.30
C GLY A 825 7.77 -8.86 4.95
N GLY A 826 6.75 -8.00 4.94
CA GLY A 826 5.94 -7.66 3.78
C GLY A 826 5.86 -6.16 3.53
N VAL A 827 7.00 -5.45 3.58
CA VAL A 827 7.07 -4.03 3.20
C VAL A 827 6.54 -3.86 1.77
N THR A 828 5.50 -3.04 1.59
CA THR A 828 4.78 -2.95 0.30
C THR A 828 5.46 -2.04 -0.72
N CYS A 829 6.36 -1.17 -0.26
CA CYS A 829 7.00 -0.14 -1.07
C CYS A 829 8.46 0.08 -0.63
N LEU A 830 9.40 -0.37 -1.46
CA LEU A 830 10.82 -0.03 -1.35
C LEU A 830 11.10 1.22 -2.21
N PRO A 831 11.46 2.39 -1.64
CA PRO A 831 11.67 3.60 -2.44
C PRO A 831 12.94 3.52 -3.28
N GLY A 832 12.84 3.88 -4.56
CA GLY A 832 13.97 3.87 -5.48
C GLY A 832 15.14 4.78 -5.09
N CYS A 833 14.92 5.76 -4.20
CA CYS A 833 15.98 6.65 -3.74
C CYS A 833 16.97 5.98 -2.81
N PHE A 834 16.57 4.96 -2.04
CA PHE A 834 17.47 4.21 -1.16
C PHE A 834 16.91 2.84 -0.77
N CYS A 835 16.99 1.90 -1.70
CA CYS A 835 16.63 0.50 -1.48
C CYS A 835 17.70 -0.46 -2.01
N MET A 836 17.60 -1.73 -1.60
CA MET A 836 18.54 -2.77 -1.98
C MET A 836 17.77 -4.04 -2.31
N TYR A 837 18.04 -4.63 -3.47
CA TYR A 837 17.46 -5.87 -3.95
C TYR A 837 18.53 -6.97 -4.04
N ARG A 838 18.12 -8.22 -3.84
CA ARG A 838 18.97 -9.39 -4.03
C ARG A 838 18.94 -9.84 -5.49
N ILE A 839 20.09 -9.98 -6.12
CA ILE A 839 20.24 -10.54 -7.47
C ILE A 839 19.94 -12.04 -7.44
N LYS A 840 20.63 -12.77 -6.54
CA LYS A 840 20.47 -14.23 -6.36
C LYS A 840 20.63 -14.68 -4.91
N ALA A 841 20.00 -15.79 -4.55
CA ALA A 841 19.99 -16.36 -3.20
C ALA A 841 20.46 -17.83 -3.18
N PRO A 842 21.21 -18.28 -2.16
CA PRO A 842 21.52 -19.70 -1.99
C PRO A 842 20.25 -20.49 -1.63
N LYS A 843 20.15 -21.74 -2.07
CA LYS A 843 19.02 -22.64 -1.79
C LYS A 843 19.50 -24.06 -1.46
N GLY A 844 19.43 -24.42 -0.17
CA GLY A 844 19.81 -25.74 0.34
C GLY A 844 21.28 -25.81 0.79
N GLY A 845 21.71 -27.02 1.17
CA GLY A 845 23.10 -27.31 1.56
C GLY A 845 24.01 -27.77 0.41
N GLN A 846 23.49 -27.84 -0.81
CA GLN A 846 24.25 -27.99 -2.04
C GLN A 846 24.43 -26.59 -2.66
N ASN A 847 25.54 -26.34 -3.36
CA ASN A 847 25.97 -25.00 -3.82
C ASN A 847 25.13 -24.44 -4.99
N TYR A 848 23.81 -24.34 -4.80
CA TYR A 848 22.84 -23.94 -5.81
C TYR A 848 22.26 -22.55 -5.49
N TRP A 849 22.26 -21.68 -6.51
CA TRP A 849 21.79 -20.30 -6.41
C TRP A 849 20.56 -20.09 -7.28
N VAL A 850 19.56 -19.41 -6.72
CA VAL A 850 18.30 -19.08 -7.39
C VAL A 850 18.28 -17.59 -7.72
N PRO A 851 18.02 -17.18 -8.97
CA PRO A 851 17.83 -15.78 -9.32
C PRO A 851 16.57 -15.22 -8.65
N ILE A 852 16.66 -13.99 -8.15
CA ILE A 852 15.62 -13.30 -7.39
C ILE A 852 15.19 -12.04 -8.14
N LEU A 853 16.03 -11.00 -8.22
CA LEU A 853 15.77 -9.86 -9.11
C LEU A 853 15.99 -10.23 -10.60
N ALA A 854 16.94 -11.14 -10.86
CA ALA A 854 17.27 -11.64 -12.20
C ALA A 854 16.39 -12.83 -12.65
N ASN A 855 15.23 -13.02 -12.04
CA ASN A 855 14.29 -14.09 -12.39
C ASN A 855 13.50 -13.71 -13.68
N PRO A 856 13.34 -14.60 -14.67
CA PRO A 856 12.70 -14.27 -15.94
C PRO A 856 11.26 -13.77 -15.78
N ASP A 857 10.48 -14.34 -14.85
CA ASP A 857 9.10 -13.92 -14.60
C ASP A 857 9.03 -12.46 -14.10
N VAL A 858 10.01 -12.04 -13.29
CA VAL A 858 10.14 -10.64 -12.82
C VAL A 858 10.58 -9.73 -13.96
N VAL A 859 11.57 -10.13 -14.78
CA VAL A 859 12.07 -9.32 -15.90
C VAL A 859 11.00 -9.14 -16.98
N GLU A 860 10.30 -10.21 -17.37
CA GLU A 860 9.28 -10.17 -18.42
C GLU A 860 8.12 -9.23 -18.04
N HIS A 861 7.49 -9.45 -16.87
CA HIS A 861 6.41 -8.58 -16.40
C HIS A 861 6.87 -7.13 -16.19
N TYR A 862 8.06 -6.90 -15.63
CA TYR A 862 8.57 -5.54 -15.45
C TYR A 862 8.91 -4.84 -16.78
N SER A 863 9.19 -5.61 -17.84
CA SER A 863 9.41 -5.12 -19.21
C SER A 863 8.12 -4.89 -20.02
N GLU A 864 6.91 -5.05 -19.46
CA GLU A 864 5.67 -4.98 -20.24
C GLU A 864 5.52 -3.63 -20.98
N ASN A 865 5.29 -3.73 -22.29
CA ASN A 865 5.14 -2.58 -23.20
C ASN A 865 3.68 -2.30 -23.61
N VAL A 866 2.75 -3.22 -23.34
CA VAL A 866 1.34 -3.11 -23.75
C VAL A 866 0.52 -2.43 -22.65
N VAL A 867 0.59 -1.11 -22.63
CA VAL A 867 0.06 -0.28 -21.54
C VAL A 867 -1.29 0.35 -21.94
N ASP A 868 -2.32 -0.48 -22.15
CA ASP A 868 -3.60 -0.01 -22.74
C ASP A 868 -4.50 0.74 -21.73
N THR A 869 -4.73 0.14 -20.55
CA THR A 869 -5.67 0.63 -19.53
C THR A 869 -5.10 1.74 -18.66
N LEU A 870 -5.95 2.54 -18.03
CA LEU A 870 -5.53 3.57 -17.07
C LEU A 870 -4.84 2.93 -15.85
N HIS A 871 -5.26 1.73 -15.42
CA HIS A 871 -4.59 0.99 -14.36
C HIS A 871 -3.13 0.71 -14.74
N LYS A 872 -2.88 0.06 -15.90
CA LYS A 872 -1.49 -0.26 -16.32
C LYS A 872 -0.64 0.99 -16.49
N LYS A 873 -1.21 2.11 -16.96
CA LYS A 873 -0.48 3.39 -17.10
C LYS A 873 -0.05 3.97 -15.75
N ASN A 874 -0.93 4.00 -14.75
CA ASN A 874 -0.56 4.48 -13.41
C ASN A 874 0.42 3.52 -12.70
N LEU A 875 0.34 2.21 -12.96
CA LEU A 875 1.22 1.19 -12.39
C LEU A 875 2.64 1.22 -13.00
N LEU A 876 2.75 1.22 -14.33
CA LEU A 876 4.02 1.05 -15.06
C LEU A 876 4.78 2.36 -15.35
N LEU A 877 4.14 3.53 -15.27
CA LEU A 877 4.73 4.81 -15.70
C LEU A 877 4.91 5.86 -14.59
N LEU A 878 4.29 5.69 -13.41
CA LEU A 878 4.25 6.71 -12.34
C LEU A 878 4.80 6.24 -10.97
N GLY A 879 5.16 4.97 -10.83
CA GLY A 879 5.67 4.39 -9.58
C GLY A 879 6.27 3.00 -9.79
N GLU A 880 7.17 2.94 -10.77
CA GLU A 880 7.93 1.77 -11.21
C GLU A 880 8.62 1.04 -10.04
N ASP A 881 9.26 1.76 -9.12
CA ASP A 881 9.93 1.19 -7.94
C ASP A 881 8.94 0.43 -6.99
N ARG A 882 7.69 0.91 -6.89
CA ARG A 882 6.64 0.24 -6.11
C ARG A 882 6.04 -0.95 -6.87
N TYR A 883 5.88 -0.83 -8.19
CA TYR A 883 5.46 -1.97 -9.00
C TYR A 883 6.49 -3.11 -8.93
N LEU A 884 7.80 -2.82 -8.95
CA LEU A 884 8.85 -3.80 -8.72
C LEU A 884 8.72 -4.45 -7.32
N SER A 885 8.49 -3.65 -6.28
CA SER A 885 8.25 -4.15 -4.91
C SER A 885 7.09 -5.16 -4.88
N THR A 886 5.96 -4.83 -5.54
CA THR A 886 4.76 -5.68 -5.62
C THR A 886 4.94 -6.92 -6.48
N LEU A 887 5.61 -6.80 -7.63
CA LEU A 887 5.93 -7.94 -8.49
C LEU A 887 6.80 -8.96 -7.75
N MET A 888 7.79 -8.49 -7.00
CA MET A 888 8.63 -9.34 -6.15
C MET A 888 7.83 -10.04 -5.03
N LEU A 889 6.87 -9.36 -4.40
CA LEU A 889 5.93 -10.00 -3.44
C LEU A 889 5.02 -11.05 -4.11
N LYS A 890 4.58 -10.78 -5.35
CA LYS A 890 3.67 -11.64 -6.12
C LYS A 890 4.36 -12.90 -6.65
N THR A 891 5.60 -12.79 -7.13
CA THR A 891 6.41 -13.92 -7.60
C THR A 891 7.00 -14.74 -6.44
N PHE A 892 7.34 -14.10 -5.31
CA PHE A 892 7.97 -14.77 -4.16
C PHE A 892 7.25 -14.53 -2.82
N PRO A 893 5.97 -14.91 -2.65
CA PRO A 893 5.20 -14.64 -1.41
C PRO A 893 5.75 -15.31 -0.13
N LYS A 894 6.70 -16.25 -0.27
CA LYS A 894 7.41 -16.92 0.83
C LYS A 894 8.75 -16.24 1.20
N ARG A 895 9.12 -15.14 0.53
CA ARG A 895 10.33 -14.33 0.80
C ARG A 895 9.96 -13.01 1.46
N LYS A 896 10.96 -12.31 2.02
CA LYS A 896 10.75 -11.11 2.84
C LYS A 896 11.16 -9.82 2.13
N GLN A 897 10.39 -8.76 2.32
CA GLN A 897 10.82 -7.38 2.15
C GLN A 897 10.80 -6.65 3.50
N VAL A 898 11.89 -5.98 3.86
CA VAL A 898 12.10 -5.43 5.21
C VAL A 898 12.58 -3.98 5.23
N PHE A 899 12.42 -3.33 6.38
CA PHE A 899 12.97 -2.01 6.67
C PHE A 899 14.22 -2.15 7.55
N VAL A 900 15.28 -1.38 7.27
CA VAL A 900 16.52 -1.37 8.05
C VAL A 900 16.78 0.06 8.56
N PRO A 901 16.22 0.47 9.71
CA PRO A 901 16.33 1.84 10.21
C PRO A 901 17.77 2.23 10.60
N GLN A 902 18.68 1.27 10.73
CA GLN A 902 20.10 1.55 10.93
C GLN A 902 20.76 2.14 9.67
N ALA A 903 20.31 1.78 8.47
CA ALA A 903 20.82 2.33 7.22
C ALA A 903 20.08 3.63 6.89
N VAL A 904 20.80 4.74 6.70
CA VAL A 904 20.22 6.08 6.54
C VAL A 904 20.75 6.76 5.28
N CYS A 905 19.88 7.49 4.59
CA CYS A 905 20.25 8.47 3.57
C CYS A 905 19.58 9.82 3.86
N LYS A 906 19.98 10.87 3.12
CA LYS A 906 19.23 12.12 3.05
C LYS A 906 19.07 12.60 1.60
N THR A 907 17.92 13.20 1.32
CA THR A 907 17.56 13.75 0.00
C THR A 907 16.88 15.13 0.16
N THR A 908 16.76 15.88 -0.93
CA THR A 908 16.01 17.14 -1.00
C THR A 908 14.55 16.89 -1.34
N VAL A 909 13.62 17.44 -0.55
CA VAL A 909 12.18 17.41 -0.88
C VAL A 909 11.75 18.70 -1.60
N PRO A 910 10.65 18.66 -2.38
CA PRO A 910 10.13 19.86 -3.05
C PRO A 910 9.88 21.01 -2.08
N ASP A 911 10.49 22.15 -2.38
CA ASP A 911 10.33 23.43 -1.68
C ASP A 911 9.23 24.32 -2.31
N GLU A 912 8.95 24.14 -3.61
CA GLU A 912 7.79 24.69 -4.32
C GLU A 912 6.53 23.80 -4.20
N PHE A 913 5.39 24.41 -3.86
CA PHE A 913 4.11 23.68 -3.73
C PHE A 913 3.63 23.06 -5.05
N LYS A 914 3.92 23.67 -6.21
CA LYS A 914 3.57 23.11 -7.53
C LYS A 914 4.36 21.83 -7.84
N VAL A 915 5.63 21.80 -7.44
CA VAL A 915 6.50 20.64 -7.58
C VAL A 915 6.04 19.52 -6.63
N LEU A 916 5.69 19.84 -5.37
CA LEU A 916 5.07 18.90 -4.43
C LEU A 916 3.76 18.33 -4.99
N LEU A 917 2.86 19.16 -5.50
CA LEU A 917 1.58 18.75 -6.07
C LEU A 917 1.76 17.78 -7.25
N SER A 918 2.73 18.03 -8.12
CA SER A 918 3.05 17.14 -9.25
C SER A 918 3.70 15.82 -8.81
N GLN A 919 4.58 15.84 -7.79
CA GLN A 919 5.16 14.63 -7.19
C GLN A 919 4.07 13.78 -6.53
N ARG A 920 3.24 14.37 -5.67
CA ARG A 920 2.26 13.65 -4.85
C ARG A 920 1.09 13.11 -5.67
N ARG A 921 0.71 13.74 -6.78
CA ARG A 921 -0.16 13.11 -7.80
C ARG A 921 0.38 11.74 -8.24
N ARG A 922 1.66 11.67 -8.65
CA ARG A 922 2.28 10.41 -9.12
C ARG A 922 2.27 9.35 -8.02
N TRP A 923 2.68 9.73 -6.81
CA TRP A 923 2.77 8.82 -5.67
C TRP A 923 1.41 8.32 -5.18
N ILE A 924 0.39 9.17 -5.09
CA ILE A 924 -0.96 8.79 -4.67
C ILE A 924 -1.63 7.90 -5.73
N ASN A 925 -1.51 8.26 -7.01
CA ASN A 925 -2.08 7.44 -8.10
C ASN A 925 -1.43 6.05 -8.16
N SER A 926 -0.09 5.98 -8.09
CA SER A 926 0.63 4.71 -7.98
C SER A 926 0.19 3.92 -6.74
N THR A 927 0.07 4.57 -5.57
CA THR A 927 -0.37 3.93 -4.32
C THR A 927 -1.71 3.22 -4.51
N VAL A 928 -2.72 3.90 -5.07
CA VAL A 928 -4.07 3.32 -5.27
C VAL A 928 -4.02 2.09 -6.19
N HIS A 929 -3.40 2.22 -7.36
CA HIS A 929 -3.34 1.12 -8.33
C HIS A 929 -2.48 -0.06 -7.87
N ASN A 930 -1.44 0.21 -7.10
CA ASN A 930 -0.55 -0.81 -6.55
C ASN A 930 -1.20 -1.56 -5.37
N LEU A 931 -1.90 -0.87 -4.47
CA LEU A 931 -2.70 -1.50 -3.42
C LEU A 931 -3.82 -2.38 -4.01
N MET A 932 -4.44 -1.98 -5.14
CA MET A 932 -5.41 -2.82 -5.86
C MET A 932 -4.81 -4.16 -6.31
N GLU A 933 -3.57 -4.18 -6.84
CA GLU A 933 -2.87 -5.44 -7.15
C GLU A 933 -2.53 -6.24 -5.88
N LEU A 934 -2.03 -5.59 -4.82
CA LEU A 934 -1.66 -6.26 -3.56
C LEU A 934 -2.85 -6.89 -2.83
N VAL A 935 -4.05 -6.32 -2.88
CA VAL A 935 -5.28 -6.94 -2.35
C VAL A 935 -5.60 -8.28 -3.04
N LEU A 936 -5.17 -8.47 -4.30
CA LEU A 936 -5.37 -9.70 -5.06
C LEU A 936 -4.26 -10.74 -4.85
N VAL A 937 -3.16 -10.38 -4.18
CA VAL A 937 -2.07 -11.32 -3.86
C VAL A 937 -2.51 -12.21 -2.69
N ARG A 938 -2.79 -13.47 -3.01
CA ARG A 938 -3.02 -14.56 -2.04
C ARG A 938 -1.70 -14.87 -1.30
N ASP A 939 -1.79 -15.45 -0.12
CA ASP A 939 -0.67 -15.83 0.76
C ASP A 939 0.19 -14.68 1.35
N LEU A 940 -0.26 -13.42 1.29
CA LEU A 940 0.36 -12.32 2.03
C LEU A 940 0.41 -12.62 3.54
N CYS A 941 1.62 -12.60 4.10
CA CYS A 941 1.93 -13.03 5.46
C CYS A 941 1.16 -12.26 6.56
N GLY A 942 0.10 -12.86 7.12
CA GLY A 942 -0.59 -12.34 8.32
C GLY A 942 -0.18 -13.03 9.63
N THR A 943 0.00 -12.27 10.72
CA THR A 943 0.29 -12.81 12.07
C THR A 943 -0.96 -12.80 12.95
N PHE A 944 -1.20 -13.90 13.68
CA PHE A 944 -2.41 -14.06 14.51
C PHE A 944 -3.68 -13.87 13.64
N CYS A 945 -4.78 -13.37 14.21
CA CYS A 945 -6.03 -13.12 13.51
C CYS A 945 -5.98 -11.99 12.44
N PHE A 946 -4.82 -11.35 12.23
CA PHE A 946 -4.68 -10.24 11.28
C PHE A 946 -4.00 -10.70 9.99
N SER A 947 -4.79 -10.89 8.94
CA SER A 947 -4.28 -11.10 7.57
C SER A 947 -3.66 -9.79 7.03
N MET A 948 -2.44 -9.85 6.49
CA MET A 948 -1.83 -8.67 5.86
C MET A 948 -2.62 -8.24 4.61
N GLN A 949 -3.20 -9.17 3.85
CA GLN A 949 -4.12 -8.87 2.75
C GLN A 949 -5.32 -8.04 3.21
N PHE A 950 -5.86 -8.32 4.42
CA PHE A 950 -6.94 -7.53 5.01
C PHE A 950 -6.46 -6.14 5.46
N VAL A 951 -5.25 -6.01 6.02
CA VAL A 951 -4.69 -4.69 6.37
C VAL A 951 -4.47 -3.83 5.11
N VAL A 952 -3.93 -4.41 4.04
CA VAL A 952 -3.77 -3.75 2.73
C VAL A 952 -5.12 -3.32 2.15
N PHE A 953 -6.18 -4.14 2.30
CA PHE A 953 -7.54 -3.75 1.91
C PHE A 953 -8.08 -2.56 2.72
N ILE A 954 -7.89 -2.55 4.04
CA ILE A 954 -8.28 -1.41 4.90
C ILE A 954 -7.44 -0.16 4.59
N GLU A 955 -6.18 -0.31 4.20
CA GLU A 955 -5.33 0.81 3.74
C GLU A 955 -5.77 1.36 2.38
N LEU A 956 -6.20 0.49 1.45
CA LEU A 956 -6.80 0.91 0.18
C LEU A 956 -8.08 1.73 0.43
N VAL A 957 -9.04 1.16 1.17
CA VAL A 957 -10.30 1.86 1.51
C VAL A 957 -10.02 3.16 2.27
N GLY A 958 -9.15 3.13 3.27
CA GLY A 958 -8.74 4.31 4.03
C GLY A 958 -8.14 5.40 3.15
N THR A 959 -7.22 5.04 2.24
CA THR A 959 -6.60 5.97 1.28
C THR A 959 -7.65 6.64 0.40
N LEU A 960 -8.57 5.88 -0.20
CA LEU A 960 -9.64 6.42 -1.06
C LEU A 960 -10.57 7.38 -0.32
N VAL A 961 -10.83 7.12 0.98
CA VAL A 961 -11.77 7.89 1.81
C VAL A 961 -11.11 9.11 2.49
N LEU A 962 -9.79 9.30 2.42
CA LEU A 962 -9.06 10.41 3.07
C LEU A 962 -9.72 11.80 2.90
N PRO A 963 -10.16 12.23 1.68
CA PRO A 963 -10.84 13.52 1.50
C PRO A 963 -12.16 13.66 2.26
N ALA A 964 -12.93 12.58 2.34
CA ALA A 964 -14.18 12.54 3.08
C ALA A 964 -13.92 12.50 4.59
N ALA A 965 -12.98 11.66 5.05
CA ALA A 965 -12.63 11.51 6.46
C ALA A 965 -12.18 12.83 7.11
N ILE A 966 -11.36 13.65 6.43
CA ILE A 966 -10.96 14.97 6.95
C ILE A 966 -12.12 15.98 6.91
N SER A 967 -12.98 15.91 5.90
CA SER A 967 -14.21 16.75 5.83
C SER A 967 -15.18 16.42 6.97
N PHE A 968 -15.37 15.14 7.26
CA PHE A 968 -16.16 14.64 8.40
C PHE A 968 -15.54 15.02 9.75
N THR A 969 -14.21 15.03 9.84
CA THR A 969 -13.48 15.48 11.04
C THR A 969 -13.69 16.97 11.31
N ILE A 970 -13.60 17.82 10.26
CA ILE A 970 -13.87 19.26 10.38
C ILE A 970 -15.32 19.51 10.79
N TYR A 971 -16.27 18.76 10.23
CA TYR A 971 -17.69 18.85 10.60
C TYR A 971 -17.95 18.43 12.07
N LEU A 972 -17.33 17.34 12.53
CA LEU A 972 -17.39 16.91 13.94
C LEU A 972 -16.81 17.96 14.90
N ILE A 973 -15.69 18.60 14.54
CA ILE A 973 -15.09 19.68 15.34
C ILE A 973 -16.01 20.91 15.37
N ALA A 974 -16.64 21.28 14.25
CA ALA A 974 -17.60 22.38 14.21
C ALA A 974 -18.83 22.11 15.10
N ILE A 975 -19.37 20.87 15.08
CA ILE A 975 -20.44 20.45 16.00
C ILE A 975 -19.97 20.49 17.46
N ALA A 976 -18.77 19.99 17.76
CA ALA A 976 -18.24 19.99 19.13
C ALA A 976 -18.04 21.41 19.68
N ILE A 977 -17.59 22.36 18.86
CA ILE A 977 -17.49 23.78 19.22
C ILE A 977 -18.89 24.37 19.45
N LYS A 978 -19.85 24.11 18.56
CA LYS A 978 -21.25 24.56 18.72
C LYS A 978 -21.84 24.03 20.03
N ALA A 979 -21.68 22.74 20.32
CA ALA A 979 -22.16 22.10 21.54
C ALA A 979 -21.49 22.65 22.81
N ALA A 980 -20.20 22.96 22.76
CA ALA A 980 -19.49 23.60 23.88
C ALA A 980 -19.95 25.03 24.16
N VAL A 981 -20.38 25.78 23.13
CA VAL A 981 -20.93 27.15 23.26
C VAL A 981 -22.40 27.13 23.70
N GLU A 982 -23.18 26.16 23.23
CA GLU A 982 -24.62 26.02 23.55
C GLU A 982 -24.89 25.15 24.79
N HIS A 983 -23.84 24.63 25.44
CA HIS A 983 -23.90 23.67 26.56
C HIS A 983 -24.75 22.41 26.28
N THR A 984 -24.72 21.90 25.05
CA THR A 984 -25.42 20.68 24.62
C THR A 984 -24.49 19.46 24.58
N GLU A 985 -25.06 18.26 24.42
CA GLU A 985 -24.30 17.00 24.43
C GLU A 985 -23.37 16.87 23.21
N ALA A 986 -22.06 17.01 23.44
CA ALA A 986 -21.05 16.86 22.40
C ALA A 986 -20.84 15.37 22.01
N PRO A 987 -20.48 15.07 20.74
CA PRO A 987 -20.23 13.70 20.27
C PRO A 987 -18.90 13.15 20.81
N THR A 988 -18.90 12.71 22.07
CA THR A 988 -17.69 12.29 22.81
C THR A 988 -16.93 11.14 22.15
N ILE A 989 -17.60 10.10 21.67
CA ILE A 989 -16.94 8.89 21.16
C ILE A 989 -16.10 9.17 19.89
N PRO A 990 -16.62 9.85 18.84
CA PRO A 990 -15.78 10.29 17.72
C PRO A 990 -14.61 11.19 18.12
N LEU A 991 -14.79 12.08 19.11
CA LEU A 991 -13.72 12.97 19.59
C LEU A 991 -12.60 12.21 20.32
N VAL A 992 -12.94 11.20 21.13
CA VAL A 992 -11.97 10.30 21.77
C VAL A 992 -11.22 9.47 20.73
N LEU A 993 -11.91 8.94 19.72
CA LEU A 993 -11.27 8.20 18.63
C LEU A 993 -10.29 9.09 17.84
N LEU A 994 -10.69 10.32 17.51
CA LEU A 994 -9.84 11.31 16.84
C LEU A 994 -8.60 11.65 17.68
N ALA A 995 -8.78 11.90 18.99
CA ALA A 995 -7.68 12.19 19.92
C ALA A 995 -6.69 11.02 20.03
N LEU A 996 -7.15 9.77 19.98
CA LEU A 996 -6.28 8.60 19.98
C LEU A 996 -5.55 8.42 18.64
N ILE A 997 -6.23 8.59 17.50
CA ILE A 997 -5.62 8.46 16.17
C ILE A 997 -4.51 9.50 15.94
N LEU A 998 -4.73 10.75 16.38
CA LEU A 998 -3.73 11.82 16.25
C LEU A 998 -2.69 11.80 17.39
N GLY A 999 -3.06 11.34 18.58
CA GLY A 999 -2.20 11.33 19.77
C GLY A 999 -1.25 10.13 19.87
N LEU A 1000 -1.64 8.94 19.40
CA LEU A 1000 -0.76 7.75 19.45
C LEU A 1000 0.55 7.93 18.65
N PRO A 1001 0.56 8.57 17.46
CA PRO A 1001 1.81 8.99 16.81
C PRO A 1001 2.69 9.89 17.69
N ALA A 1002 2.11 10.81 18.48
CA ALA A 1002 2.87 11.65 19.40
C ALA A 1002 3.59 10.82 20.48
N VAL A 1003 2.88 9.85 21.06
CA VAL A 1003 3.46 8.91 22.04
C VAL A 1003 4.58 8.08 21.41
N LEU A 1004 4.43 7.68 20.13
CA LEU A 1004 5.47 6.94 19.40
C LEU A 1004 6.75 7.78 19.26
N ILE A 1005 6.65 9.09 18.95
CA ILE A 1005 7.81 10.00 18.89
C ILE A 1005 8.54 10.02 20.24
N VAL A 1006 7.80 10.22 21.34
CA VAL A 1006 8.37 10.35 22.69
C VAL A 1006 9.10 9.06 23.10
N LEU A 1007 8.50 7.90 22.82
CA LEU A 1007 9.07 6.58 23.15
C LEU A 1007 10.21 6.11 22.23
N THR A 1008 10.32 6.64 21.01
CA THR A 1008 11.33 6.22 20.03
C THR A 1008 12.43 7.26 19.83
N ALA A 1009 12.09 8.45 19.33
CA ALA A 1009 13.04 9.47 18.92
C ALA A 1009 13.69 10.22 20.10
N HIS A 1010 13.03 10.27 21.26
CA HIS A 1010 13.51 10.97 22.47
C HIS A 1010 13.88 12.47 22.23
N ARG A 1011 13.42 13.09 21.14
CA ARG A 1011 13.64 14.50 20.81
C ARG A 1011 12.32 15.26 20.65
N TRP A 1012 12.17 16.34 21.42
CA TRP A 1012 11.02 17.26 21.35
C TRP A 1012 10.87 17.97 19.99
N SER A 1013 11.94 18.07 19.18
CA SER A 1013 11.88 18.65 17.84
C SER A 1013 10.88 17.94 16.91
N TYR A 1014 10.76 16.61 17.01
CA TYR A 1014 9.79 15.86 16.21
C TYR A 1014 8.34 16.09 16.67
N VAL A 1015 8.11 16.44 17.93
CA VAL A 1015 6.78 16.86 18.42
C VAL A 1015 6.40 18.22 17.82
N ALA A 1016 7.34 19.15 17.68
CA ALA A 1016 7.11 20.41 16.96
C ALA A 1016 6.82 20.19 15.45
N TRP A 1017 7.56 19.29 14.79
CA TRP A 1017 7.26 18.90 13.40
C TRP A 1017 5.89 18.24 13.26
N MET A 1018 5.46 17.44 14.24
CA MET A 1018 4.12 16.87 14.27
C MET A 1018 3.04 17.95 14.39
N MET A 1019 3.23 19.00 15.21
CA MET A 1019 2.25 20.11 15.29
C MET A 1019 2.10 20.85 13.95
N ILE A 1020 3.20 21.08 13.23
CA ILE A 1020 3.18 21.65 11.87
C ILE A 1020 2.40 20.71 10.91
N TYR A 1021 2.62 19.39 11.03
CA TYR A 1021 1.89 18.40 10.24
C TYR A 1021 0.38 18.41 10.55
N LEU A 1022 -0.01 18.44 11.82
CA LEU A 1022 -1.42 18.51 12.25
C LEU A 1022 -2.15 19.71 11.66
N VAL A 1023 -1.53 20.90 11.65
CA VAL A 1023 -2.09 22.09 10.99
C VAL A 1023 -2.22 21.91 9.47
N SER A 1024 -1.31 21.15 8.85
CA SER A 1024 -1.32 20.85 7.41
C SER A 1024 -2.18 19.64 7.00
N LEU A 1025 -2.89 18.97 7.91
CA LEU A 1025 -3.75 17.81 7.59
C LEU A 1025 -4.78 18.07 6.46
N PRO A 1026 -5.40 19.26 6.32
CA PRO A 1026 -6.26 19.56 5.17
C PRO A 1026 -5.51 19.51 3.83
N ILE A 1027 -4.24 19.89 3.80
CA ILE A 1027 -3.41 19.79 2.58
C ILE A 1027 -3.15 18.31 2.27
N TRP A 1028 -2.73 17.53 3.26
CA TRP A 1028 -2.38 16.11 3.11
C TRP A 1028 -3.57 15.21 2.77
N ASN A 1029 -4.73 15.42 3.40
CA ASN A 1029 -5.87 14.51 3.29
C ASN A 1029 -6.95 14.99 2.33
N LEU A 1030 -7.12 16.30 2.10
CA LEU A 1030 -8.11 16.85 1.17
C LEU A 1030 -7.47 17.32 -0.14
N VAL A 1031 -6.53 18.27 -0.09
CA VAL A 1031 -6.02 18.94 -1.30
C VAL A 1031 -5.22 18.00 -2.20
N LEU A 1032 -4.20 17.32 -1.66
CA LEU A 1032 -3.33 16.46 -2.45
C LEU A 1032 -4.05 15.24 -3.05
N PRO A 1033 -4.90 14.47 -2.31
CA PRO A 1033 -5.58 13.31 -2.88
C PRO A 1033 -6.69 13.71 -3.86
N THR A 1034 -7.45 14.77 -3.58
CA THR A 1034 -8.49 15.26 -4.52
C THR A 1034 -7.88 15.71 -5.85
N TYR A 1035 -6.74 16.41 -5.81
CA TYR A 1035 -6.00 16.75 -7.02
C TYR A 1035 -5.49 15.51 -7.76
N ALA A 1036 -4.94 14.53 -7.03
CA ALA A 1036 -4.44 13.27 -7.60
C ALA A 1036 -5.57 12.50 -8.33
N TYR A 1037 -6.72 12.31 -7.66
CA TYR A 1037 -7.86 11.58 -8.22
C TYR A 1037 -8.48 12.30 -9.42
N TRP A 1038 -8.59 13.63 -9.37
CA TRP A 1038 -9.00 14.43 -10.53
C TRP A 1038 -8.04 14.31 -11.73
N LYS A 1039 -6.81 13.84 -11.49
CA LYS A 1039 -5.71 13.70 -12.46
C LYS A 1039 -5.26 12.23 -12.68
N PHE A 1040 -6.10 11.23 -12.40
CA PHE A 1040 -5.81 9.82 -12.75
C PHE A 1040 -5.53 9.57 -14.25
N ASP A 1041 -5.99 10.46 -15.15
CA ASP A 1041 -5.79 10.39 -16.60
C ASP A 1041 -4.61 11.27 -17.09
N ASP A 1042 -3.78 11.78 -16.18
CA ASP A 1042 -2.59 12.59 -16.48
C ASP A 1042 -1.31 11.78 -16.19
N PHE A 1043 -0.65 11.33 -17.26
CA PHE A 1043 0.56 10.51 -17.21
C PHE A 1043 1.86 11.33 -17.38
N SER A 1044 1.77 12.66 -17.35
CA SER A 1044 2.95 13.52 -17.48
C SER A 1044 3.81 13.51 -16.21
N TRP A 1045 5.12 13.78 -16.34
CA TRP A 1045 6.01 14.01 -15.19
C TRP A 1045 5.85 15.42 -14.58
N GLY A 1046 5.16 16.32 -15.29
CA GLY A 1046 4.80 17.67 -14.84
C GLY A 1046 6.00 18.53 -14.45
N ASP A 1047 5.80 19.46 -13.52
CA ASP A 1047 6.83 20.44 -13.13
C ASP A 1047 8.09 19.82 -12.47
N THR A 1048 8.11 18.52 -12.15
CA THR A 1048 9.20 17.87 -11.39
C THR A 1048 10.49 17.61 -12.18
N ARG A 1049 10.46 17.60 -13.52
CA ARG A 1049 11.64 17.32 -14.38
C ARG A 1049 11.58 18.12 -15.68
N LYS A 1050 11.81 19.44 -15.60
CA LYS A 1050 11.86 20.34 -16.77
C LYS A 1050 13.24 20.30 -17.43
N THR A 1051 13.27 19.96 -18.71
CA THR A 1051 14.48 20.07 -19.56
C THR A 1051 14.53 21.43 -20.27
N ALA A 1052 15.72 21.86 -20.69
CA ALA A 1052 15.83 23.03 -21.56
C ALA A 1052 15.05 22.83 -22.88
N GLY A 1053 14.42 23.90 -23.40
CA GLY A 1053 13.71 23.89 -24.69
C GLY A 1053 12.31 23.23 -24.73
N GLU A 1054 11.73 22.84 -23.58
CA GLU A 1054 10.46 22.09 -23.57
C GLU A 1054 9.23 22.92 -23.99
N THR A 1055 8.70 22.64 -25.19
CA THR A 1055 7.41 23.18 -25.65
C THR A 1055 6.25 22.24 -25.31
N LYS A 1056 5.12 22.79 -24.85
CA LYS A 1056 4.01 22.06 -24.20
C LYS A 1056 3.16 21.13 -25.11
N LYS A 1057 3.66 20.69 -26.27
CA LYS A 1057 2.94 19.82 -27.22
C LYS A 1057 3.82 18.76 -27.90
N ALA A 1058 4.62 18.03 -27.12
CA ALA A 1058 5.13 16.73 -27.57
C ALA A 1058 3.99 15.70 -27.56
N GLY A 1059 3.26 15.59 -28.68
CA GLY A 1059 2.33 14.50 -28.91
C GLY A 1059 3.07 13.17 -29.14
N HIS A 1060 2.37 12.04 -29.03
CA HIS A 1060 2.89 10.77 -29.52
C HIS A 1060 3.06 10.87 -31.04
N GLU A 1061 4.32 10.92 -31.51
CA GLU A 1061 4.69 10.76 -32.92
C GLU A 1061 4.39 9.34 -33.40
N ASP A 1062 4.20 9.16 -34.72
CA ASP A 1062 3.79 7.88 -35.33
C ASP A 1062 4.70 6.69 -34.93
N ASP A 1063 4.05 5.61 -34.49
CA ASP A 1063 4.70 4.31 -34.23
C ASP A 1063 5.05 3.62 -35.56
N GLY A 1064 6.28 3.83 -36.04
CA GLY A 1064 6.89 2.98 -37.06
C GLY A 1064 7.01 1.52 -36.58
N GLU A 1065 7.15 0.56 -37.50
CA GLU A 1065 7.32 -0.86 -37.13
C GLU A 1065 8.70 -1.13 -36.51
N PHE A 1066 8.76 -2.06 -35.55
CA PHE A 1066 10.02 -2.49 -34.93
C PHE A 1066 10.71 -3.56 -35.77
N ASP A 1067 11.87 -3.22 -36.32
CA ASP A 1067 12.74 -4.15 -37.05
C ASP A 1067 13.73 -4.82 -36.08
N SER A 1068 13.42 -6.06 -35.69
CA SER A 1068 14.28 -6.86 -34.82
C SER A 1068 15.57 -7.35 -35.48
N SER A 1069 15.70 -7.29 -36.81
CA SER A 1069 16.89 -7.79 -37.53
C SER A 1069 18.13 -6.91 -37.29
N LYS A 1070 17.93 -5.67 -36.83
CA LYS A 1070 18.98 -4.69 -36.52
C LYS A 1070 19.72 -4.97 -35.19
N ILE A 1071 19.26 -5.93 -34.39
CA ILE A 1071 19.81 -6.22 -33.06
C ILE A 1071 20.41 -7.63 -33.05
N THR A 1072 21.73 -7.67 -33.02
CA THR A 1072 22.56 -8.89 -32.93
C THR A 1072 22.41 -9.54 -31.56
N MET A 1073 22.00 -10.81 -31.55
CA MET A 1073 21.75 -11.61 -30.33
C MET A 1073 22.53 -12.93 -30.39
N LYS A 1074 23.63 -13.05 -29.65
CA LYS A 1074 24.53 -14.22 -29.64
C LYS A 1074 24.90 -14.63 -28.20
N ARG A 1075 25.46 -15.81 -27.97
CA ARG A 1075 26.03 -16.16 -26.65
C ARG A 1075 27.32 -15.36 -26.43
N TRP A 1076 27.74 -15.19 -25.18
CA TRP A 1076 29.00 -14.51 -24.87
C TRP A 1076 30.20 -15.15 -25.58
N GLN A 1077 30.25 -16.48 -25.63
CA GLN A 1077 31.28 -17.26 -26.32
C GLN A 1077 31.36 -16.97 -27.83
N ASP A 1078 30.21 -16.74 -28.49
CA ASP A 1078 30.16 -16.44 -29.93
C ASP A 1078 30.79 -15.06 -30.23
N PHE A 1079 30.45 -14.05 -29.42
CA PHE A 1079 31.03 -12.71 -29.53
C PHE A 1079 32.53 -12.71 -29.19
N GLU A 1080 32.93 -13.46 -28.18
CA GLU A 1080 34.34 -13.57 -27.76
C GLU A 1080 35.18 -14.27 -28.84
N HIS A 1081 34.66 -15.34 -29.46
CA HIS A 1081 35.30 -16.00 -30.59
C HIS A 1081 35.43 -15.06 -31.81
N GLU A 1082 34.38 -14.31 -32.16
CA GLU A 1082 34.46 -13.29 -33.21
C GLU A 1082 35.44 -12.16 -32.88
N ARG A 1083 35.54 -11.75 -31.61
CA ARG A 1083 36.52 -10.77 -31.13
C ARG A 1083 37.95 -11.30 -31.30
N ARG A 1084 38.21 -12.55 -30.94
CA ARG A 1084 39.52 -13.21 -31.16
C ARG A 1084 39.89 -13.29 -32.64
N ILE A 1085 38.96 -13.71 -33.52
CA ILE A 1085 39.20 -13.80 -34.97
C ILE A 1085 39.49 -12.41 -35.57
N LYS A 1086 38.71 -11.38 -35.20
CA LYS A 1086 38.97 -10.00 -35.63
C LYS A 1086 40.32 -9.50 -35.13
N GLY A 1087 40.65 -9.78 -33.87
CA GLY A 1087 41.93 -9.42 -33.25
C GLY A 1087 43.15 -10.14 -33.82
N SER A 1088 43.01 -11.37 -34.34
CA SER A 1088 44.11 -12.06 -35.02
C SER A 1088 44.37 -11.56 -36.45
N ASN A 1089 43.37 -10.93 -37.08
CA ASN A 1089 43.53 -10.31 -38.41
C ASN A 1089 44.11 -8.89 -38.34
N SER A 1090 44.06 -8.20 -37.20
CA SER A 1090 44.87 -7.02 -36.91
C SER A 1090 46.29 -7.46 -36.52
N GLY A 1091 47.20 -7.51 -37.50
CA GLY A 1091 48.55 -8.05 -37.33
C GLY A 1091 49.40 -7.34 -36.27
N TRP A 1092 50.29 -8.10 -35.62
CA TRP A 1092 51.22 -7.59 -34.61
C TRP A 1092 52.20 -6.56 -35.16
N SER A 1093 52.22 -5.36 -34.59
CA SER A 1093 53.39 -4.48 -34.52
C SER A 1093 53.88 -4.41 -33.07
N GLN A 1094 54.79 -5.31 -32.71
CA GLN A 1094 55.25 -5.51 -31.33
C GLN A 1094 56.22 -4.40 -30.89
N GLN A 1095 55.70 -3.23 -30.47
CA GLN A 1095 56.51 -2.27 -29.71
C GLN A 1095 56.66 -2.77 -28.26
N THR A 1096 57.85 -3.30 -27.95
CA THR A 1096 58.26 -3.63 -26.59
C THR A 1096 58.43 -2.36 -25.77
N ALA A 1097 57.51 -2.11 -24.84
CA ALA A 1097 57.72 -1.13 -23.77
C ALA A 1097 58.88 -1.60 -22.88
N SER A 1098 60.06 -1.01 -23.03
CA SER A 1098 61.22 -1.28 -22.21
C SER A 1098 61.08 -0.66 -20.82
N ALA A 1099 61.57 -1.35 -19.80
CA ALA A 1099 61.50 -0.87 -18.41
C ALA A 1099 62.31 0.42 -18.24
N GLY A 1100 61.72 1.42 -17.56
CA GLY A 1100 62.31 2.73 -17.31
C GLY A 1100 63.46 2.71 -16.30
N GLY A 1101 64.65 2.31 -16.75
CA GLY A 1101 65.91 2.58 -16.05
C GLY A 1101 66.28 4.06 -16.11
N TRP A 1102 66.77 4.61 -15.00
CA TRP A 1102 67.14 6.03 -14.90
C TRP A 1102 68.41 6.34 -15.73
N PRO A 1103 68.43 7.41 -16.54
CA PRO A 1103 69.66 8.05 -17.00
C PRO A 1103 70.09 9.13 -16.01
N ALA A 1104 71.35 9.09 -15.56
CA ALA A 1104 71.96 10.19 -14.80
C ALA A 1104 72.24 11.40 -15.73
N GLY A 1105 72.07 12.61 -15.21
CA GLY A 1105 72.26 13.84 -15.99
C GLY A 1105 73.72 14.20 -16.27
N ALA A 1106 73.96 14.84 -17.42
CA ALA A 1106 75.20 15.52 -17.75
C ALA A 1106 74.91 17.00 -18.06
N GLN A 1107 75.84 17.88 -17.72
CA GLN A 1107 75.62 19.34 -17.67
C GLN A 1107 75.49 19.97 -19.07
N GLN A 1108 74.54 20.90 -19.21
CA GLN A 1108 74.90 22.24 -19.68
C GLN A 1108 74.02 23.33 -19.04
N GLN A 1109 74.24 24.60 -19.40
CA GLN A 1109 74.09 25.75 -18.50
C GLN A 1109 73.33 26.91 -19.19
N GLN A 1110 72.82 27.85 -18.37
CA GLN A 1110 71.96 29.01 -18.74
C GLN A 1110 70.47 28.62 -18.94
N GLY A 1111 69.49 29.43 -18.55
CA GLY A 1111 69.52 30.72 -17.85
C GLY A 1111 68.12 31.11 -17.31
N TYR A 1112 68.04 32.09 -16.41
CA TYR A 1112 66.80 32.59 -15.80
C TYR A 1112 65.85 33.24 -16.83
N GLU A 1113 64.54 33.02 -16.66
CA GLU A 1113 63.60 34.11 -16.28
C GLU A 1113 62.29 33.54 -15.69
N ALA A 1114 61.38 34.40 -15.21
CA ALA A 1114 60.27 34.02 -14.32
C ALA A 1114 58.99 34.86 -14.52
N TYR A 1115 57.86 34.36 -14.00
CA TYR A 1115 56.49 34.94 -14.05
C TYR A 1115 55.91 35.08 -15.47
N TYR A 1116 54.80 34.41 -15.78
CA TYR A 1116 53.48 34.63 -15.16
C TYR A 1116 52.65 33.35 -14.97
#